data_AF-A0A6J7ZIP6-F1
#
_entry.id   AF-A0A6J7ZIP6-F1
#
_cell.length_a   1.000
_cell.length_b   1.000
_cell.length_c   1.000
_cell.angle_alpha   90.00
_cell.angle_beta   90.00
_cell.angle_gamma   90.00
#
_symmetry.space_group_name_H-M   'P 1'
#
loop_
_entity.id
_entity.type
_entity.pdbx_description
1 polymer ?
#
loop_
_entity_poly.entity_id
_entity_poly.type
_entity_poly.pdbx_seq_one_letter_code
_entity_poly.pdbx_strand_id
1 'polypeptide(L)'
;MTKQIIFVDSSVQDYQSLINNADDTQIVILNKNLSGIEQITNTLANQKDISALHILSHGSEGSLNLSTEALNSNNIEKFSPQIKQWGKALTQNADILLYGCEVAKGETGQNFLKRLSEITEANIAASATPTGSTELGGDWKLEVQTGDIKATIPFNAKALNTYSGILGFAPKVDFSTGFNPQSVSIGDFNGDGKLDLATANFNDNTASILLNTTANGATTPTFATKVNFTTGSTPRSVSIGDFNGDGKLDLAVANYTNSNNASILLNTTATGATTPTFNPKVDFTTGSGSTSVSIGDFNSDNKPDLAVSNQNGASVSILLNTTTNATTPTFATKVDFTVGSQATSVSIGDFNGDGKLDLATANTNSSTVSILLNTTANGATTPTFAPKVDFSTGFNPQSVSIGDINGDGKPDLAVANSLSATVSILLNTTANGATTPTFATKVDFTTGSRPLSVSIGDLNGDGKPDLAVANYSSSTVSILLNTTANGATTPTFAPKVDSTTGSRPTSVSIGDINGDGKPDLAVANYSSYTASIFLNTAPKVTAVTATTADGSYKAGDTIAITATFDAAVNVTGTPQLQLETGTTDQFATYASGSGGTALTFNYVVQAGDSAADLEYLATTALTLNGGTIKDNLATNAVLTLPALATANSLGGSKAIVVDTVAPTVALTSPSATTVNGLFNVIATFSEDVTGFDNTDITVANATVGNFATVNAKTYTFDVTPTADGKCDSFNLK
;
A
#
# COMPACT_ATOMS: atom_id res chain seq x y z
N MET A 1 -37.99 8.01 -16.37
CA MET A 1 -36.65 7.62 -15.91
C MET A 1 -36.80 7.02 -14.53
N THR A 2 -36.25 5.84 -14.32
CA THR A 2 -36.17 5.17 -13.01
C THR A 2 -35.22 5.96 -12.12
N LYS A 3 -35.67 6.39 -10.93
CA LYS A 3 -34.89 7.25 -10.05
C LYS A 3 -33.89 6.40 -9.26
N GLN A 4 -32.61 6.69 -9.42
CA GLN A 4 -31.51 5.99 -8.75
C GLN A 4 -30.65 7.00 -7.98
N ILE A 5 -30.04 6.56 -6.88
CA ILE A 5 -29.13 7.39 -6.08
C ILE A 5 -27.85 6.60 -5.80
N ILE A 6 -26.70 7.25 -5.99
CA ILE A 6 -25.38 6.73 -5.63
C ILE A 6 -24.91 7.43 -4.36
N PHE A 7 -24.75 6.67 -3.29
CA PHE A 7 -24.05 7.10 -2.09
C PHE A 7 -22.60 6.68 -2.19
N VAL A 8 -21.69 7.64 -2.00
CA VAL A 8 -20.25 7.40 -2.09
C VAL A 8 -19.61 7.83 -0.79
N ASP A 9 -19.02 6.86 -0.11
CA ASP A 9 -18.21 7.13 1.06
C ASP A 9 -16.91 7.84 0.65
N SER A 10 -16.70 9.05 1.17
CA SER A 10 -15.48 9.83 0.86
C SER A 10 -14.18 9.23 1.44
N SER A 11 -14.27 8.15 2.21
CA SER A 11 -13.12 7.33 2.61
C SER A 11 -12.68 6.30 1.55
N VAL A 12 -13.50 6.05 0.52
CA VAL A 12 -13.08 5.25 -0.65
C VAL A 12 -12.04 6.04 -1.41
N GLN A 13 -10.86 5.47 -1.60
CA GLN A 13 -9.79 6.19 -2.28
C GLN A 13 -10.12 6.40 -3.77
N ASP A 14 -9.77 7.56 -4.31
CA ASP A 14 -10.00 7.91 -5.73
C ASP A 14 -11.45 7.70 -6.19
N TYR A 15 -12.42 7.86 -5.28
CA TYR A 15 -13.83 7.77 -5.63
C TYR A 15 -14.22 8.79 -6.72
N GLN A 16 -13.43 9.87 -6.87
CA GLN A 16 -13.55 10.88 -7.92
C GLN A 16 -13.47 10.26 -9.32
N SER A 17 -12.55 9.32 -9.58
CA SER A 17 -12.43 8.68 -10.90
C SER A 17 -13.67 7.89 -11.28
N LEU A 18 -14.36 7.31 -10.28
CA LEU A 18 -15.64 6.61 -10.44
C LEU A 18 -16.80 7.57 -10.68
N ILE A 19 -16.97 8.59 -9.83
CA ILE A 19 -18.14 9.49 -9.94
C ILE A 19 -18.06 10.44 -11.13
N ASN A 20 -16.86 10.82 -11.57
CA ASN A 20 -16.68 11.67 -12.75
C ASN A 20 -17.08 10.96 -14.05
N ASN A 21 -17.23 9.63 -14.01
CA ASN A 21 -17.62 8.78 -15.13
C ASN A 21 -18.82 7.88 -14.76
N ALA A 22 -19.63 8.29 -13.78
CA ALA A 22 -20.89 7.62 -13.46
C ALA A 22 -21.98 8.02 -14.47
N ASP A 23 -22.96 7.15 -14.66
CA ASP A 23 -24.16 7.44 -15.45
C ASP A 23 -24.97 8.58 -14.80
N ASP A 24 -25.78 9.31 -15.57
CA ASP A 24 -26.60 10.48 -15.15
C ASP A 24 -27.57 10.15 -13.99
N THR A 25 -27.02 10.06 -12.78
CA THR A 25 -27.67 9.59 -11.56
C THR A 25 -27.36 10.56 -10.43
N GLN A 26 -28.26 10.71 -9.46
CA GLN A 26 -28.01 11.57 -8.31
C GLN A 26 -26.88 10.98 -7.44
N ILE A 27 -25.78 11.72 -7.28
CA ILE A 27 -24.63 11.31 -6.45
C ILE A 27 -24.64 12.09 -5.14
N VAL A 28 -24.44 11.39 -4.02
CA VAL A 28 -24.36 11.94 -2.67
C VAL A 28 -23.09 11.46 -2.01
N ILE A 29 -22.19 12.40 -1.73
CA ILE A 29 -20.92 12.11 -1.05
C ILE A 29 -21.15 12.12 0.46
N LEU A 30 -20.85 11.00 1.12
CA LEU A 30 -20.91 10.87 2.57
C LEU A 30 -19.66 11.49 3.18
N ASN A 31 -19.84 12.41 4.12
CA ASN A 31 -18.77 12.99 4.89
C ASN A 31 -18.17 11.93 5.83
N LYS A 32 -16.89 11.62 5.62
CA LYS A 32 -16.14 10.61 6.38
C LYS A 32 -16.10 10.84 7.89
N ASN A 33 -16.37 12.06 8.37
CA ASN A 33 -16.33 12.42 9.79
C ASN A 33 -17.70 12.31 10.49
N LEU A 34 -18.75 11.89 9.79
CA LEU A 34 -20.10 11.74 10.32
C LEU A 34 -20.60 10.30 10.13
N SER A 35 -21.65 9.94 10.86
CA SER A 35 -22.35 8.66 10.66
C SER A 35 -22.82 8.54 9.21
N GLY A 36 -22.33 7.55 8.47
CA GLY A 36 -22.79 7.32 7.10
C GLY A 36 -24.23 6.81 7.08
N ILE A 37 -24.65 6.05 8.10
CA ILE A 37 -26.03 5.55 8.22
C ILE A 37 -27.00 6.73 8.39
N GLU A 38 -26.72 7.68 9.27
CA GLU A 38 -27.55 8.87 9.46
C GLU A 38 -27.58 9.77 8.22
N GLN A 39 -26.45 9.93 7.53
CA GLN A 39 -26.38 10.72 6.29
C GLN A 39 -27.27 10.12 5.18
N ILE A 40 -27.20 8.80 4.96
CA ILE A 40 -28.08 8.10 4.03
C ILE A 40 -29.54 8.25 4.46
N THR A 41 -29.83 8.02 5.75
CA THR A 41 -31.19 8.14 6.31
C THR A 41 -31.80 9.51 6.08
N ASN A 42 -31.05 10.57 6.41
CA ASN A 42 -31.49 11.95 6.26
C ASN A 42 -31.70 12.32 4.79
N THR A 43 -30.84 11.84 3.91
CA THR A 43 -30.97 12.05 2.47
C THR A 43 -32.24 11.40 1.93
N LEU A 44 -32.55 10.18 2.36
CA LEU A 44 -33.70 9.41 1.90
C LEU A 44 -35.03 9.82 2.55
N ALA A 45 -35.01 10.52 3.69
CA ALA A 45 -36.21 10.86 4.46
C ALA A 45 -37.31 11.60 3.65
N ASN A 46 -36.91 12.38 2.64
CA ASN A 46 -37.82 13.15 1.78
C ASN A 46 -37.86 12.63 0.33
N GLN A 47 -37.34 11.42 0.09
CA GLN A 47 -37.34 10.79 -1.23
C GLN A 47 -38.44 9.74 -1.34
N LYS A 48 -38.91 9.52 -2.55
CA LYS A 48 -39.84 8.45 -2.93
C LYS A 48 -39.50 7.94 -4.32
N ASP A 49 -40.06 6.77 -4.64
CA ASP A 49 -40.02 6.13 -5.94
C ASP A 49 -38.60 5.86 -6.45
N ILE A 50 -37.67 5.56 -5.53
CA ILE A 50 -36.30 5.17 -5.87
C ILE A 50 -36.31 3.68 -6.27
N SER A 51 -35.89 3.39 -7.50
CA SER A 51 -35.82 2.03 -8.02
C SER A 51 -34.49 1.34 -7.71
N ALA A 52 -33.42 2.10 -7.45
CA ALA A 52 -32.13 1.54 -7.05
C ALA A 52 -31.32 2.47 -6.14
N LEU A 53 -30.63 1.88 -5.16
CA LEU A 53 -29.59 2.51 -4.38
C LEU A 53 -28.24 1.85 -4.67
N HIS A 54 -27.23 2.67 -4.91
CA HIS A 54 -25.85 2.24 -5.08
C HIS A 54 -25.06 2.77 -3.90
N ILE A 55 -24.35 1.91 -3.17
CA ILE A 55 -23.56 2.31 -2.02
C ILE A 55 -22.12 1.88 -2.24
N LEU A 56 -21.27 2.85 -2.57
CA LEU A 56 -19.83 2.68 -2.76
C LEU A 56 -19.12 2.97 -1.44
N SER A 57 -18.48 1.94 -0.87
CA SER A 57 -17.75 2.06 0.38
C SER A 57 -16.72 0.93 0.57
N HIS A 58 -15.93 0.98 1.63
CA HIS A 58 -15.16 -0.19 2.08
C HIS A 58 -16.07 -1.27 2.68
N GLY A 59 -15.59 -2.51 2.67
CA GLY A 59 -16.34 -3.65 3.21
C GLY A 59 -15.43 -4.79 3.65
N SER A 60 -16.04 -5.76 4.33
CA SER A 60 -15.48 -7.07 4.66
C SER A 60 -16.63 -8.07 4.81
N GLU A 61 -16.35 -9.37 4.99
CA GLU A 61 -17.37 -10.39 5.23
C GLU A 61 -18.44 -9.93 6.25
N GLY A 62 -19.68 -9.78 5.79
CA GLY A 62 -20.84 -9.40 6.61
C GLY A 62 -20.83 -7.97 7.16
N SER A 63 -20.00 -7.06 6.62
CA SER A 63 -19.84 -5.69 7.10
C SER A 63 -19.64 -4.70 5.96
N LEU A 64 -20.37 -3.59 6.01
CA LEU A 64 -20.21 -2.44 5.15
C LEU A 64 -19.77 -1.24 6.00
N ASN A 65 -18.61 -0.67 5.71
CA ASN A 65 -18.16 0.54 6.41
C ASN A 65 -18.92 1.74 5.82
N LEU A 66 -19.38 2.67 6.65
CA LEU A 66 -20.14 3.85 6.25
C LEU A 66 -19.66 5.03 7.10
N SER A 67 -18.56 5.62 6.66
CA SER A 67 -17.87 6.76 7.24
C SER A 67 -17.36 6.42 8.64
N THR A 68 -17.92 6.98 9.72
CA THR A 68 -17.42 6.74 11.08
C THR A 68 -17.88 5.43 11.72
N GLU A 69 -18.68 4.63 11.04
CA GLU A 69 -19.25 3.39 11.59
C GLU A 69 -19.35 2.28 10.54
N ALA A 70 -19.59 1.05 10.98
CA ALA A 70 -19.85 -0.08 10.10
C ALA A 70 -21.27 -0.61 10.33
N LEU A 71 -22.00 -0.90 9.26
CA LEU A 71 -23.25 -1.65 9.29
C LEU A 71 -22.93 -3.13 9.05
N ASN A 72 -23.20 -4.00 10.03
CA ASN A 72 -22.82 -5.41 9.96
C ASN A 72 -23.80 -6.33 10.68
N SER A 73 -23.58 -7.64 10.55
CA SER A 73 -24.42 -8.69 11.16
C SER A 73 -24.62 -8.56 12.68
N ASN A 74 -23.67 -7.96 13.41
CA ASN A 74 -23.77 -7.81 14.86
C ASN A 74 -24.61 -6.61 15.30
N ASN A 75 -24.74 -5.59 14.43
CA ASN A 75 -25.39 -4.32 14.79
C ASN A 75 -26.55 -3.92 13.89
N ILE A 76 -26.85 -4.70 12.84
CA ILE A 76 -27.94 -4.40 11.90
C ILE A 76 -29.29 -4.22 12.61
N GLU A 77 -29.56 -4.97 13.69
CA GLU A 77 -30.78 -4.80 14.48
C GLU A 77 -30.88 -3.47 15.20
N LYS A 78 -29.74 -2.92 15.64
CA LYS A 78 -29.68 -1.60 16.29
C LYS A 78 -30.07 -0.50 15.29
N PHE A 79 -29.68 -0.66 14.03
CA PHE A 79 -29.93 0.30 12.95
C PHE A 79 -31.21 0.00 12.14
N SER A 80 -31.95 -1.05 12.50
CA SER A 80 -33.23 -1.41 11.87
C SER A 80 -34.20 -0.23 11.70
N PRO A 81 -34.37 0.72 12.66
CA PRO A 81 -35.24 1.87 12.45
C PRO A 81 -34.83 2.76 11.27
N GLN A 82 -33.53 3.08 11.16
CA GLN A 82 -32.96 3.86 10.06
C GLN A 82 -33.06 3.11 8.74
N ILE A 83 -32.71 1.82 8.73
CA ILE A 83 -32.72 1.00 7.52
C ILE A 83 -34.16 0.79 7.00
N LYS A 84 -35.15 0.63 7.90
CA LYS A 84 -36.57 0.64 7.52
C LYS A 84 -36.99 1.96 6.89
N GLN A 85 -36.41 3.08 7.33
CA GLN A 85 -36.66 4.37 6.71
C GLN A 85 -36.06 4.46 5.30
N TRP A 86 -34.93 3.79 5.04
CA TRP A 86 -34.40 3.67 3.68
C TRP A 86 -35.41 2.97 2.77
N GLY A 87 -35.94 1.82 3.22
CA GLY A 87 -36.95 1.05 2.49
C GLY A 87 -38.20 1.86 2.11
N LYS A 88 -38.65 2.80 2.96
CA LYS A 88 -39.81 3.67 2.67
C LYS A 88 -39.62 4.60 1.46
N ALA A 89 -38.38 4.90 1.08
CA ALA A 89 -38.08 5.72 -0.09
C ALA A 89 -38.04 4.90 -1.40
N LEU A 90 -38.00 3.56 -1.27
CA LEU A 90 -37.82 2.63 -2.38
C LEU A 90 -39.15 2.21 -3.01
N THR A 91 -39.13 1.87 -4.30
CA THR A 91 -40.25 1.19 -4.97
C THR A 91 -40.32 -0.28 -4.55
N GLN A 92 -41.46 -0.92 -4.79
CA GLN A 92 -41.60 -2.37 -4.62
C GLN A 92 -40.60 -3.12 -5.52
N ASN A 93 -39.82 -4.04 -4.95
CA ASN A 93 -38.71 -4.74 -5.62
C ASN A 93 -37.61 -3.80 -6.15
N ALA A 94 -37.34 -2.69 -5.46
CA ALA A 94 -36.14 -1.91 -5.73
C ALA A 94 -34.88 -2.70 -5.40
N ASP A 95 -33.76 -2.27 -5.95
CA ASP A 95 -32.46 -2.90 -5.73
C ASP A 95 -31.55 -2.04 -4.85
N ILE A 96 -30.73 -2.67 -4.01
CA ILE A 96 -29.62 -2.02 -3.31
C ILE A 96 -28.34 -2.77 -3.65
N LEU A 97 -27.40 -2.07 -4.29
CA LEU A 97 -26.13 -2.62 -4.73
C LEU A 97 -25.02 -2.09 -3.82
N LEU A 98 -24.29 -3.00 -3.17
CA LEU A 98 -23.23 -2.68 -2.23
C LEU A 98 -21.86 -2.95 -2.87
N TYR A 99 -21.08 -1.90 -3.11
CA TYR A 99 -19.76 -1.97 -3.73
C TYR A 99 -18.65 -1.92 -2.66
N GLY A 100 -18.73 -2.84 -1.70
CA GLY A 100 -17.68 -3.05 -0.69
C GLY A 100 -16.97 -4.37 -0.89
N CYS A 101 -15.68 -4.42 -0.54
CA CYS A 101 -14.89 -5.64 -0.69
C CYS A 101 -15.49 -6.81 0.11
N GLU A 102 -15.75 -7.93 -0.55
CA GLU A 102 -16.12 -9.21 0.08
C GLU A 102 -17.33 -9.15 1.04
N VAL A 103 -18.23 -8.16 0.92
CA VAL A 103 -19.35 -7.96 1.85
C VAL A 103 -20.23 -9.20 1.99
N ALA A 104 -20.43 -9.94 0.91
CA ALA A 104 -21.24 -11.14 0.87
C ALA A 104 -20.45 -12.46 1.01
N LYS A 105 -19.17 -12.38 1.35
CA LYS A 105 -18.32 -13.56 1.52
C LYS A 105 -18.81 -14.42 2.68
N GLY A 106 -18.77 -15.74 2.50
CA GLY A 106 -19.09 -16.70 3.55
C GLY A 106 -20.56 -16.68 4.00
N GLU A 107 -20.85 -17.48 5.03
CA GLU A 107 -22.19 -17.57 5.62
C GLU A 107 -22.57 -16.26 6.33
N THR A 108 -21.60 -15.56 6.93
CA THR A 108 -21.83 -14.29 7.62
C THR A 108 -22.29 -13.21 6.65
N GLY A 109 -21.62 -13.09 5.49
CA GLY A 109 -21.98 -12.14 4.44
C GLY A 109 -23.37 -12.41 3.86
N GLN A 110 -23.68 -13.66 3.56
CA GLN A 110 -25.00 -14.05 3.05
C GLN A 110 -26.12 -13.78 4.06
N ASN A 111 -25.90 -14.07 5.35
CA ASN A 111 -26.86 -13.77 6.41
C ASN A 111 -27.06 -12.26 6.59
N PHE A 112 -25.98 -11.47 6.48
CA PHE A 112 -26.06 -10.02 6.50
C PHE A 112 -26.90 -9.46 5.35
N LEU A 113 -26.65 -9.91 4.11
CA LEU A 113 -27.44 -9.51 2.92
C LEU A 113 -28.91 -9.88 3.07
N LYS A 114 -29.19 -11.11 3.49
CA LYS A 114 -30.56 -11.59 3.73
C LYS A 114 -31.27 -10.71 4.75
N ARG A 115 -30.60 -10.41 5.87
CA ARG A 115 -31.21 -9.60 6.92
C ARG A 115 -31.44 -8.16 6.47
N LEU A 116 -30.50 -7.58 5.72
CA LEU A 116 -30.66 -6.25 5.15
C LEU A 116 -31.85 -6.19 4.18
N SER A 117 -31.99 -7.20 3.31
CA SER A 117 -33.12 -7.36 2.38
C SER A 117 -34.46 -7.44 3.10
N GLU A 118 -34.55 -8.21 4.19
CA GLU A 118 -35.77 -8.32 5.00
C GLU A 118 -36.19 -7.00 5.65
N ILE A 119 -35.23 -6.15 6.03
CA ILE A 119 -35.50 -4.88 6.72
C ILE A 119 -35.90 -3.78 5.72
N THR A 120 -35.25 -3.74 4.55
CA THR A 120 -35.51 -2.74 3.51
C THR A 120 -36.66 -3.12 2.58
N GLU A 121 -37.05 -4.39 2.55
CA GLU A 121 -37.97 -4.99 1.57
C GLU A 121 -37.46 -4.85 0.11
N ALA A 122 -36.15 -4.69 -0.06
CA ALA A 122 -35.47 -4.55 -1.35
C ALA A 122 -34.64 -5.80 -1.69
N ASN A 123 -34.37 -5.98 -2.97
CA ASN A 123 -33.38 -6.94 -3.45
C ASN A 123 -31.98 -6.36 -3.18
N ILE A 124 -31.04 -7.17 -2.71
CA ILE A 124 -29.70 -6.71 -2.35
C ILE A 124 -28.68 -7.47 -3.16
N ALA A 125 -27.69 -6.80 -3.75
CA ALA A 125 -26.53 -7.44 -4.36
C ALA A 125 -25.24 -6.94 -3.70
N ALA A 126 -24.30 -7.85 -3.45
CA ALA A 126 -22.94 -7.49 -3.06
C ALA A 126 -21.94 -8.56 -3.53
N SER A 127 -20.64 -8.26 -3.46
CA SER A 127 -19.60 -9.20 -3.87
C SER A 127 -19.16 -10.11 -2.74
N ALA A 128 -18.90 -11.39 -3.04
CA ALA A 128 -18.20 -12.34 -2.16
C ALA A 128 -16.69 -12.36 -2.43
N THR A 129 -16.24 -11.64 -3.45
CA THR A 129 -14.85 -11.46 -3.87
C THR A 129 -14.47 -9.98 -3.79
N PRO A 130 -13.19 -9.61 -4.01
CA PRO A 130 -12.81 -8.20 -4.05
C PRO A 130 -13.62 -7.43 -5.12
N THR A 131 -14.12 -6.25 -4.75
CA THR A 131 -14.78 -5.31 -5.67
C THR A 131 -13.79 -4.17 -5.96
N GLY A 132 -13.51 -3.86 -7.22
CA GLY A 132 -12.50 -2.87 -7.61
C GLY A 132 -11.69 -3.29 -8.82
N SER A 133 -10.41 -2.88 -8.86
CA SER A 133 -9.52 -3.11 -10.01
C SER A 133 -9.37 -4.58 -10.39
N THR A 134 -9.58 -4.88 -11.67
CA THR A 134 -9.36 -6.22 -12.26
C THR A 134 -7.90 -6.64 -12.28
N GLU A 135 -6.98 -5.67 -12.33
CA GLU A 135 -5.54 -5.94 -12.22
C GLU A 135 -5.14 -6.42 -10.81
N LEU A 136 -5.92 -6.03 -9.80
CA LEU A 136 -5.68 -6.40 -8.40
C LEU A 136 -6.59 -7.55 -7.93
N GLY A 137 -7.35 -8.17 -8.84
CA GLY A 137 -8.19 -9.33 -8.56
C GLY A 137 -9.64 -9.03 -8.17
N GLY A 138 -10.10 -7.78 -8.33
CA GLY A 138 -11.51 -7.41 -8.17
C GLY A 138 -12.24 -7.28 -9.51
N ASP A 139 -13.53 -7.57 -9.58
CA ASP A 139 -14.20 -7.65 -10.90
C ASP A 139 -15.50 -6.86 -11.01
N TRP A 140 -15.79 -6.03 -9.99
CA TRP A 140 -17.02 -5.24 -9.86
C TRP A 140 -18.32 -6.06 -9.91
N LYS A 141 -18.24 -7.39 -9.94
CA LYS A 141 -19.41 -8.25 -9.94
C LYS A 141 -19.96 -8.32 -8.52
N LEU A 142 -21.28 -8.30 -8.44
CA LEU A 142 -22.02 -8.49 -7.20
C LEU A 142 -22.70 -9.86 -7.29
N GLU A 143 -21.89 -10.91 -7.16
CA GLU A 143 -22.25 -12.30 -7.44
C GLU A 143 -23.20 -12.92 -6.42
N VAL A 144 -23.38 -12.29 -5.26
CA VAL A 144 -24.36 -12.72 -4.26
C VAL A 144 -25.52 -11.74 -4.23
N GLN A 145 -26.72 -12.26 -4.41
CA GLN A 145 -27.94 -11.46 -4.48
C GLN A 145 -29.10 -12.05 -3.68
N THR A 146 -29.98 -11.19 -3.17
CA THR A 146 -31.31 -11.53 -2.68
C THR A 146 -32.35 -11.07 -3.70
N GLY A 147 -33.20 -11.98 -4.17
CA GLY A 147 -34.19 -11.67 -5.21
C GLY A 147 -33.59 -11.38 -6.59
N ASP A 148 -34.38 -10.74 -7.45
CA ASP A 148 -34.02 -10.44 -8.84
C ASP A 148 -33.49 -9.01 -8.99
N ILE A 149 -32.18 -8.85 -9.22
CA ILE A 149 -31.52 -7.56 -9.39
C ILE A 149 -31.71 -7.06 -10.84
N LYS A 150 -32.29 -5.88 -11.00
CA LYS A 150 -32.59 -5.24 -12.29
C LYS A 150 -31.69 -4.05 -12.59
N ALA A 151 -31.18 -3.39 -11.55
CA ALA A 151 -30.27 -2.26 -11.68
C ALA A 151 -28.89 -2.71 -12.17
N THR A 152 -28.34 -1.95 -13.11
CA THR A 152 -26.98 -2.13 -13.59
C THR A 152 -26.00 -1.34 -12.74
N ILE A 153 -24.72 -1.70 -12.80
CA ILE A 153 -23.66 -0.91 -12.16
C ILE A 153 -23.66 0.50 -12.77
N PRO A 154 -23.68 1.58 -11.96
CA PRO A 154 -23.87 2.94 -12.45
C PRO A 154 -22.55 3.61 -12.87
N PHE A 155 -21.48 2.84 -12.94
CA PHE A 155 -20.14 3.28 -13.31
C PHE A 155 -19.84 2.71 -14.71
N ASN A 156 -19.57 3.59 -15.68
CA ASN A 156 -19.33 3.15 -17.04
C ASN A 156 -17.98 2.41 -17.19
N ALA A 157 -17.74 1.76 -18.33
CA ALA A 157 -16.51 0.99 -18.55
C ALA A 157 -15.22 1.81 -18.34
N LYS A 158 -15.25 3.12 -18.62
CA LYS A 158 -14.12 4.02 -18.37
C LYS A 158 -13.90 4.22 -16.86
N ALA A 159 -14.97 4.43 -16.10
CA ALA A 159 -14.92 4.52 -14.63
C ALA A 159 -14.30 3.26 -14.02
N LEU A 160 -14.81 2.09 -14.44
CA LEU A 160 -14.38 0.79 -13.91
C LEU A 160 -12.93 0.45 -14.28
N ASN A 161 -12.47 0.83 -15.47
CA ASN A 161 -11.09 0.61 -15.92
C ASN A 161 -10.09 1.66 -15.40
N THR A 162 -10.55 2.85 -15.04
CA THR A 162 -9.68 3.92 -14.50
C THR A 162 -9.51 3.76 -12.99
N TYR A 163 -10.50 3.19 -12.31
CA TYR A 163 -10.38 2.91 -10.88
C TYR A 163 -9.42 1.75 -10.62
N SER A 164 -8.27 2.12 -10.08
CA SER A 164 -7.10 1.26 -9.85
C SER A 164 -6.99 0.74 -8.43
N GLY A 165 -7.91 1.12 -7.53
CA GLY A 165 -7.86 0.75 -6.13
C GLY A 165 -8.21 -0.73 -5.91
N ILE A 166 -7.31 -1.43 -5.21
CA ILE A 166 -7.62 -2.31 -4.08
C ILE A 166 -6.56 -1.94 -3.02
N LEU A 167 -6.99 -1.70 -1.78
CA LEU A 167 -6.17 -1.05 -0.74
C LEU A 167 -4.87 -1.83 -0.40
N GLY A 168 -3.72 -1.14 -0.40
CA GLY A 168 -2.52 -1.50 0.37
C GLY A 168 -1.43 -2.29 -0.37
N PHE A 169 -0.55 -2.91 0.42
CA PHE A 169 0.54 -3.81 0.02
C PHE A 169 0.18 -4.78 -1.10
N ALA A 170 1.19 -5.42 -1.71
CA ALA A 170 0.95 -6.59 -2.57
C ALA A 170 0.00 -7.59 -1.86
N PRO A 171 -0.88 -8.29 -2.60
CA PRO A 171 -1.83 -9.21 -1.99
C PRO A 171 -1.16 -10.13 -0.99
N LYS A 172 -1.69 -10.20 0.24
CA LYS A 172 -1.10 -11.02 1.28
C LYS A 172 -0.95 -12.48 0.84
N VAL A 173 0.09 -13.13 1.32
CA VAL A 173 0.23 -14.58 1.24
C VAL A 173 0.19 -15.17 2.64
N ASP A 174 -0.66 -16.17 2.85
CA ASP A 174 -0.80 -16.83 4.15
C ASP A 174 0.02 -18.11 4.21
N PHE A 175 0.80 -18.26 5.28
CA PHE A 175 1.55 -19.48 5.58
C PHE A 175 1.00 -20.13 6.84
N SER A 176 0.74 -21.44 6.78
CA SER A 176 0.27 -22.20 7.94
C SER A 176 1.31 -22.20 9.07
N THR A 177 0.86 -21.92 10.29
CA THR A 177 1.63 -21.99 11.55
C THR A 177 1.06 -23.09 12.44
N GLY A 178 1.49 -23.24 13.70
CA GLY A 178 0.73 -24.00 14.70
C GLY A 178 -0.62 -23.36 15.02
N PHE A 179 -1.44 -24.06 15.82
CA PHE A 179 -2.77 -23.60 16.20
C PHE A 179 -2.72 -22.39 17.12
N ASN A 180 -3.51 -21.39 16.75
CA ASN A 180 -3.69 -20.14 17.47
C ASN A 180 -2.39 -19.38 17.71
N PRO A 181 -1.68 -18.93 16.65
CA PRO A 181 -0.48 -18.12 16.82
C PRO A 181 -0.85 -16.80 17.52
N GLN A 182 -0.14 -16.47 18.60
CA GLN A 182 -0.35 -15.25 19.41
C GLN A 182 0.68 -14.17 19.12
N SER A 183 1.88 -14.57 18.69
CA SER A 183 3.02 -13.69 18.47
C SER A 183 3.80 -14.18 17.27
N VAL A 184 4.37 -13.25 16.50
CA VAL A 184 5.31 -13.51 15.42
C VAL A 184 6.56 -12.65 15.62
N SER A 185 7.73 -13.27 15.52
CA SER A 185 9.03 -12.59 15.45
C SER A 185 9.72 -12.95 14.13
N ILE A 186 10.57 -12.05 13.66
CA ILE A 186 11.27 -12.16 12.39
C ILE A 186 12.78 -12.13 12.65
N GLY A 187 13.54 -13.08 12.09
CA GLY A 187 15.00 -13.13 12.20
C GLY A 187 15.62 -14.28 11.44
N ASP A 188 16.91 -14.20 11.13
CA ASP A 188 17.64 -15.22 10.37
C ASP A 188 18.10 -16.37 11.30
N PHE A 189 17.39 -17.50 11.29
CA PHE A 189 17.70 -18.66 12.14
C PHE A 189 18.72 -19.60 11.52
N ASN A 190 18.89 -19.57 10.19
CA ASN A 190 19.81 -20.45 9.49
C ASN A 190 21.04 -19.70 8.93
N GLY A 191 21.24 -18.42 9.24
CA GLY A 191 22.38 -17.63 8.82
C GLY A 191 22.53 -17.46 7.31
N ASP A 192 21.45 -17.59 6.53
CA ASP A 192 21.50 -17.46 5.06
C ASP A 192 21.29 -16.02 4.55
N GLY A 193 21.08 -15.09 5.47
CA GLY A 193 20.85 -13.67 5.19
C GLY A 193 19.40 -13.32 4.92
N LYS A 194 18.47 -14.28 5.00
CA LYS A 194 17.03 -14.02 4.85
C LYS A 194 16.33 -14.08 6.18
N LEU A 195 15.37 -13.19 6.35
CA LEU A 195 14.59 -13.12 7.58
C LEU A 195 13.53 -14.23 7.62
N ASP A 196 13.64 -15.14 8.59
CA ASP A 196 12.68 -16.23 8.83
C ASP A 196 11.59 -15.81 9.83
N LEU A 197 10.59 -16.68 10.03
CA LEU A 197 9.51 -16.45 11.00
C LEU A 197 9.58 -17.40 12.18
N ALA A 198 9.32 -16.88 13.37
CA ALA A 198 9.00 -17.64 14.57
C ALA A 198 7.61 -17.26 15.11
N THR A 199 6.74 -18.24 15.37
CA THR A 199 5.41 -17.98 15.97
C THR A 199 5.18 -18.74 17.27
N ALA A 200 4.58 -18.09 18.26
CA ALA A 200 4.14 -18.72 19.51
C ALA A 200 2.70 -19.24 19.38
N ASN A 201 2.51 -20.56 19.44
CA ASN A 201 1.22 -21.22 19.13
C ASN A 201 0.48 -21.65 20.39
N PHE A 202 -0.54 -20.87 20.77
CA PHE A 202 -1.19 -20.95 22.07
C PHE A 202 -1.77 -22.32 22.41
N ASN A 203 -2.45 -22.97 21.48
CA ASN A 203 -3.15 -24.23 21.75
C ASN A 203 -2.27 -25.47 21.54
N ASP A 204 -1.21 -25.36 20.74
CA ASP A 204 -0.28 -26.47 20.47
C ASP A 204 0.84 -26.59 21.52
N ASN A 205 1.03 -25.56 22.35
CA ASN A 205 2.18 -25.45 23.27
C ASN A 205 3.52 -25.55 22.52
N THR A 206 3.59 -24.96 21.32
CA THR A 206 4.78 -24.97 20.47
C THR A 206 5.18 -23.58 20.02
N ALA A 207 6.44 -23.43 19.61
CA ALA A 207 6.88 -22.40 18.69
C ALA A 207 7.04 -23.01 17.28
N SER A 208 6.49 -22.38 16.24
CA SER A 208 6.76 -22.76 14.84
C SER A 208 7.89 -21.93 14.27
N ILE A 209 8.81 -22.55 13.53
CA ILE A 209 9.82 -21.87 12.71
C ILE A 209 9.52 -22.13 11.24
N LEU A 210 9.47 -21.07 10.44
CA LEU A 210 9.32 -21.12 8.98
C LEU A 210 10.54 -20.45 8.37
N LEU A 211 11.41 -21.24 7.74
CA LEU A 211 12.59 -20.71 7.06
C LEU A 211 12.20 -20.06 5.73
N ASN A 212 12.73 -18.88 5.48
CA ASN A 212 12.43 -18.05 4.33
C ASN A 212 13.18 -18.53 3.09
N THR A 213 12.43 -18.95 2.08
CA THR A 213 12.99 -19.40 0.81
C THR A 213 12.83 -18.36 -0.30
N THR A 214 12.26 -17.19 0.03
CA THR A 214 12.01 -16.08 -0.90
C THR A 214 13.30 -15.68 -1.59
N ALA A 215 13.26 -15.53 -2.92
CA ALA A 215 14.39 -15.00 -3.66
C ALA A 215 14.48 -13.48 -3.45
N ASN A 216 15.70 -12.92 -3.45
CA ASN A 216 15.87 -11.49 -3.22
C ASN A 216 15.13 -10.67 -4.28
N GLY A 217 14.34 -9.68 -3.85
CA GLY A 217 13.52 -8.85 -4.73
C GLY A 217 12.30 -9.56 -5.34
N ALA A 218 11.95 -10.76 -4.88
CA ALA A 218 10.74 -11.44 -5.34
C ALA A 218 9.48 -10.69 -4.88
N THR A 219 8.45 -10.69 -5.74
CA THR A 219 7.15 -10.04 -5.47
C THR A 219 6.15 -11.00 -4.83
N THR A 220 6.58 -12.18 -4.42
CA THR A 220 5.74 -13.18 -3.74
C THR A 220 6.61 -13.92 -2.74
N PRO A 221 6.25 -13.91 -1.45
CA PRO A 221 7.04 -14.58 -0.43
C PRO A 221 6.90 -16.09 -0.57
N THR A 222 7.95 -16.81 -0.17
CA THR A 222 7.96 -18.27 -0.07
C THR A 222 8.67 -18.70 1.20
N PHE A 223 8.09 -19.66 1.92
CA PHE A 223 8.67 -20.25 3.11
C PHE A 223 8.70 -21.77 3.00
N ALA A 224 9.69 -22.39 3.63
CA ALA A 224 9.73 -23.81 3.86
C ALA A 224 8.57 -24.26 4.77
N THR A 225 8.27 -25.56 4.76
CA THR A 225 7.28 -26.14 5.67
C THR A 225 7.67 -25.84 7.12
N LYS A 226 6.71 -25.34 7.91
CA LYS A 226 6.91 -25.05 9.34
C LYS A 226 7.48 -26.26 10.09
N VAL A 227 8.34 -26.01 11.07
CA VAL A 227 8.79 -27.00 12.06
C VAL A 227 8.39 -26.52 13.44
N ASN A 228 7.81 -27.40 14.26
CA ASN A 228 7.33 -27.08 15.59
C ASN A 228 8.31 -27.57 16.67
N PHE A 229 8.60 -26.70 17.63
CA PHE A 229 9.37 -27.02 18.82
C PHE A 229 8.49 -26.86 20.06
N THR A 230 8.55 -27.84 20.96
CA THR A 230 7.78 -27.80 22.21
C THR A 230 8.21 -26.63 23.09
N THR A 231 7.25 -25.97 23.73
CA THR A 231 7.45 -24.88 24.69
C THR A 231 6.74 -25.23 26.02
N GLY A 232 6.62 -24.27 26.94
CA GLY A 232 5.69 -24.39 28.06
C GLY A 232 4.22 -24.33 27.60
N SER A 233 3.30 -24.36 28.55
CA SER A 233 1.87 -24.35 28.25
C SER A 233 1.39 -22.95 27.87
N THR A 234 0.51 -22.85 26.87
CA THR A 234 -0.13 -21.61 26.43
C THR A 234 0.87 -20.49 26.11
N PRO A 235 1.79 -20.70 25.15
CA PRO A 235 2.77 -19.69 24.76
C PRO A 235 2.04 -18.46 24.16
N ARG A 236 2.44 -17.26 24.59
CA ARG A 236 1.81 -15.99 24.18
C ARG A 236 2.74 -15.06 23.40
N SER A 237 4.03 -15.10 23.69
CA SER A 237 5.03 -14.23 23.08
C SER A 237 6.26 -15.04 22.74
N VAL A 238 6.86 -14.76 21.59
CA VAL A 238 8.18 -15.26 21.20
C VAL A 238 9.07 -14.08 20.85
N SER A 239 10.26 -14.05 21.42
CA SER A 239 11.34 -13.11 21.09
C SER A 239 12.60 -13.88 20.77
N ILE A 240 13.52 -13.23 20.06
CA ILE A 240 14.72 -13.87 19.53
C ILE A 240 15.97 -13.12 19.94
N GLY A 241 17.05 -13.84 20.24
CA GLY A 241 18.34 -13.25 20.65
C GLY A 241 19.38 -14.34 20.90
N ASP A 242 20.66 -13.99 20.87
CA ASP A 242 21.77 -14.95 21.07
C ASP A 242 22.11 -15.11 22.56
N PHE A 243 21.53 -16.10 23.24
CA PHE A 243 21.69 -16.27 24.68
C PHE A 243 23.00 -16.93 25.09
N ASN A 244 23.65 -17.67 24.19
CA ASN A 244 24.88 -18.40 24.51
C ASN A 244 26.16 -17.79 23.89
N GLY A 245 26.02 -16.76 23.06
CA GLY A 245 27.11 -16.03 22.42
C GLY A 245 27.68 -16.72 21.18
N ASP A 246 26.93 -17.64 20.56
CA ASP A 246 27.40 -18.42 19.40
C ASP A 246 27.09 -17.76 18.04
N GLY A 247 26.44 -16.60 18.05
CA GLY A 247 26.06 -15.81 16.88
C GLY A 247 24.77 -16.25 16.21
N LYS A 248 24.04 -17.24 16.76
CA LYS A 248 22.74 -17.67 16.24
C LYS A 248 21.60 -17.12 17.09
N LEU A 249 20.50 -16.79 16.42
CA LEU A 249 19.30 -16.33 17.11
C LEU A 249 18.60 -17.52 17.79
N ASP A 250 18.49 -17.47 19.11
CA ASP A 250 17.75 -18.42 19.93
C ASP A 250 16.31 -17.94 20.17
N LEU A 251 15.48 -18.78 20.80
CA LEU A 251 14.11 -18.42 21.17
C LEU A 251 13.96 -18.21 22.68
N ALA A 252 13.25 -17.14 23.04
CA ALA A 252 12.61 -16.98 24.34
C ALA A 252 11.09 -16.92 24.19
N VAL A 253 10.37 -17.81 24.88
CA VAL A 253 8.92 -17.95 24.78
C VAL A 253 8.26 -17.76 26.13
N ALA A 254 7.41 -16.75 26.28
CA ALA A 254 6.62 -16.54 27.50
C ALA A 254 5.38 -17.44 27.51
N ASN A 255 5.24 -18.25 28.57
CA ASN A 255 4.18 -19.25 28.70
C ASN A 255 3.20 -18.88 29.81
N TYR A 256 1.91 -18.81 29.48
CA TYR A 256 0.87 -18.28 30.35
C TYR A 256 0.45 -19.27 31.48
N THR A 257 -0.66 -18.97 32.18
CA THR A 257 -1.11 -19.39 33.52
C THR A 257 -0.85 -20.82 33.99
N ASN A 258 -0.70 -21.79 33.09
CA ASN A 258 -0.43 -23.19 33.45
C ASN A 258 1.06 -23.49 33.64
N SER A 259 1.95 -22.58 33.21
CA SER A 259 3.40 -22.75 33.33
C SER A 259 4.09 -21.63 34.09
N ASN A 260 3.64 -20.36 33.94
CA ASN A 260 4.25 -19.19 34.61
C ASN A 260 5.79 -19.22 34.49
N ASN A 261 6.26 -19.40 33.26
CA ASN A 261 7.68 -19.51 32.95
C ASN A 261 8.00 -18.91 31.58
N ALA A 262 9.30 -18.74 31.32
CA ALA A 262 9.84 -18.52 29.99
C ALA A 262 10.61 -19.76 29.54
N SER A 263 10.30 -20.30 28.36
CA SER A 263 11.07 -21.38 27.73
C SER A 263 12.17 -20.79 26.86
N ILE A 264 13.41 -21.25 27.05
CA ILE A 264 14.55 -20.90 26.22
C ILE A 264 14.96 -22.10 25.38
N LEU A 265 15.10 -21.90 24.07
CA LEU A 265 15.53 -22.91 23.11
C LEU A 265 16.75 -22.38 22.35
N LEU A 266 17.91 -23.00 22.56
CA LEU A 266 19.14 -22.62 21.86
C LEU A 266 19.16 -23.19 20.44
N ASN A 267 19.45 -22.34 19.47
CA ASN A 267 19.45 -22.63 18.06
C ASN A 267 20.71 -23.40 17.65
N THR A 268 20.52 -24.59 17.12
CA THR A 268 21.61 -25.44 16.61
C THR A 268 21.63 -25.53 15.10
N THR A 269 20.75 -24.80 14.41
CA THR A 269 20.62 -24.77 12.95
C THR A 269 21.98 -24.46 12.32
N ALA A 270 22.35 -25.26 11.33
CA ALA A 270 23.57 -25.03 10.56
C ALA A 270 23.35 -23.92 9.54
N THR A 271 24.41 -23.18 9.21
CA THR A 271 24.33 -22.11 8.21
C THR A 271 23.83 -22.63 6.86
N GLY A 272 22.80 -22.00 6.28
CA GLY A 272 22.17 -22.41 5.02
C GLY A 272 21.33 -23.68 5.09
N ALA A 273 21.04 -24.21 6.29
CA ALA A 273 20.17 -25.37 6.42
C ALA A 273 18.73 -25.06 5.98
N THR A 274 18.08 -26.04 5.37
CA THR A 274 16.67 -25.95 4.92
C THR A 274 15.67 -26.48 5.95
N THR A 275 16.14 -26.87 7.14
CA THR A 275 15.31 -27.32 8.25
C THR A 275 15.92 -26.80 9.55
N PRO A 276 15.15 -26.08 10.38
CA PRO A 276 15.64 -25.53 11.63
C PRO A 276 15.86 -26.65 12.66
N THR A 277 16.84 -26.48 13.54
CA THR A 277 17.12 -27.38 14.66
C THR A 277 17.41 -26.58 15.92
N PHE A 278 16.84 -27.01 17.05
CA PHE A 278 17.02 -26.40 18.36
C PHE A 278 17.30 -27.46 19.42
N ASN A 279 18.05 -27.10 20.46
CA ASN A 279 18.17 -27.91 21.65
C ASN A 279 16.82 -28.03 22.38
N PRO A 280 16.63 -29.07 23.22
CA PRO A 280 15.45 -29.15 24.06
C PRO A 280 15.28 -27.89 24.92
N LYS A 281 14.02 -27.44 25.07
CA LYS A 281 13.70 -26.26 25.87
C LYS A 281 14.20 -26.39 27.31
N VAL A 282 14.59 -25.26 27.90
CA VAL A 282 14.78 -25.11 29.35
C VAL A 282 13.81 -24.05 29.85
N ASP A 283 13.07 -24.34 30.92
CA ASP A 283 12.09 -23.41 31.47
C ASP A 283 12.66 -22.69 32.69
N PHE A 284 12.47 -21.36 32.72
CA PHE A 284 12.81 -20.51 33.86
C PHE A 284 11.54 -19.92 34.44
N THR A 285 11.33 -20.10 35.74
CA THR A 285 10.16 -19.55 36.44
C THR A 285 10.14 -18.02 36.32
N THR A 286 8.93 -17.48 36.14
CA THR A 286 8.63 -16.04 36.07
C THR A 286 7.52 -15.72 37.08
N GLY A 287 6.97 -14.50 37.05
CA GLY A 287 5.75 -14.17 37.80
C GLY A 287 4.48 -14.81 37.22
N SER A 288 3.35 -14.60 37.88
CA SER A 288 2.09 -15.24 37.49
C SER A 288 1.47 -14.64 36.23
N GLY A 289 1.16 -15.50 35.24
CA GLY A 289 0.51 -15.14 33.99
C GLY A 289 1.44 -14.45 33.01
N SER A 290 2.54 -15.08 32.62
CA SER A 290 3.50 -14.50 31.68
C SER A 290 2.91 -14.30 30.27
N THR A 291 2.99 -13.07 29.77
CA THR A 291 2.28 -12.63 28.56
C THR A 291 3.21 -12.17 27.45
N SER A 292 4.26 -11.44 27.78
CA SER A 292 5.23 -10.87 26.84
C SER A 292 6.64 -11.05 27.39
N VAL A 293 7.60 -11.22 26.49
CA VAL A 293 9.03 -11.26 26.80
C VAL A 293 9.73 -10.23 25.91
N SER A 294 10.71 -9.52 26.48
CA SER A 294 11.66 -8.65 25.79
C SER A 294 13.08 -9.06 26.18
N ILE A 295 14.03 -8.86 25.27
CA ILE A 295 15.42 -9.28 25.41
C ILE A 295 16.33 -8.07 25.34
N GLY A 296 17.23 -7.91 26.32
CA GLY A 296 18.21 -6.83 26.35
C GLY A 296 19.16 -6.96 27.52
N ASP A 297 20.30 -6.26 27.47
CA ASP A 297 21.32 -6.31 28.52
C ASP A 297 21.03 -5.26 29.60
N PHE A 298 20.51 -5.69 30.75
CA PHE A 298 20.12 -4.77 31.83
C PHE A 298 21.27 -4.44 32.78
N ASN A 299 22.34 -5.22 32.78
CA ASN A 299 23.50 -5.02 33.65
C ASN A 299 24.78 -4.67 32.87
N SER A 300 24.69 -4.40 31.57
CA SER A 300 25.82 -4.04 30.71
C SER A 300 26.97 -5.05 30.73
N ASP A 301 26.68 -6.35 30.82
CA ASP A 301 27.67 -7.43 30.80
C ASP A 301 27.86 -8.10 29.42
N ASN A 302 27.18 -7.56 28.40
CA ASN A 302 27.09 -8.03 27.02
C ASN A 302 26.42 -9.39 26.83
N LYS A 303 25.58 -9.81 27.78
CA LYS A 303 24.70 -10.97 27.59
C LYS A 303 23.24 -10.50 27.55
N PRO A 304 22.43 -11.02 26.62
CA PRO A 304 21.03 -10.66 26.58
C PRO A 304 20.28 -11.28 27.76
N ASP A 305 19.67 -10.43 28.58
CA ASP A 305 18.80 -10.80 29.69
C ASP A 305 17.33 -10.84 29.25
N LEU A 306 16.43 -11.25 30.15
CA LEU A 306 14.99 -11.30 29.91
C LEU A 306 14.24 -10.31 30.79
N ALA A 307 13.28 -9.61 30.18
CA ALA A 307 12.18 -8.96 30.88
C ALA A 307 10.85 -9.62 30.48
N VAL A 308 10.09 -10.12 31.46
CA VAL A 308 8.85 -10.87 31.23
C VAL A 308 7.69 -10.23 31.97
N SER A 309 6.68 -9.74 31.26
CA SER A 309 5.46 -9.18 31.88
C SER A 309 4.56 -10.28 32.43
N ASN A 310 4.00 -10.06 33.62
CA ASN A 310 3.17 -11.01 34.34
C ASN A 310 1.78 -10.40 34.61
N GLN A 311 0.80 -10.80 33.81
CA GLN A 311 -0.54 -10.22 33.84
C GLN A 311 -1.22 -10.38 35.20
N ASN A 312 -1.16 -11.57 35.80
CA ASN A 312 -1.84 -11.82 37.07
C ASN A 312 -1.03 -11.35 38.27
N GLY A 313 0.29 -11.21 38.12
CA GLY A 313 1.20 -10.74 39.16
C GLY A 313 1.32 -9.22 39.26
N ALA A 314 0.79 -8.45 38.30
CA ALA A 314 1.01 -7.00 38.17
C ALA A 314 2.51 -6.64 38.30
N SER A 315 3.35 -7.42 37.64
CA SER A 315 4.81 -7.31 37.73
C SER A 315 5.50 -7.59 36.41
N VAL A 316 6.78 -7.21 36.31
CA VAL A 316 7.73 -7.72 35.33
C VAL A 316 8.80 -8.50 36.06
N SER A 317 9.10 -9.72 35.60
CA SER A 317 10.26 -10.50 36.08
C SER A 317 11.47 -10.17 35.23
N ILE A 318 12.59 -9.86 35.87
CA ILE A 318 13.90 -9.71 35.22
C ILE A 318 14.75 -10.93 35.56
N LEU A 319 15.30 -11.57 34.53
CA LEU A 319 16.21 -12.71 34.66
C LEU A 319 17.52 -12.37 33.96
N LEU A 320 18.60 -12.22 34.73
CA LEU A 320 19.91 -11.93 34.18
C LEU A 320 20.55 -13.20 33.61
N ASN A 321 21.08 -13.13 32.40
CA ASN A 321 21.68 -14.25 31.69
C ASN A 321 23.08 -14.55 32.23
N THR A 322 23.29 -15.79 32.64
CA THR A 322 24.58 -16.27 33.15
C THR A 322 25.23 -17.30 32.23
N THR A 323 24.65 -17.53 31.05
CA THR A 323 25.11 -18.52 30.08
C THR A 323 26.49 -18.15 29.53
N THR A 324 27.39 -19.13 29.42
CA THR A 324 28.73 -18.94 28.88
C THR A 324 29.06 -20.05 27.89
N ASN A 325 28.94 -19.80 26.58
CA ASN A 325 29.27 -20.75 25.49
C ASN A 325 28.76 -22.18 25.76
N ALA A 326 27.52 -22.29 26.26
CA ALA A 326 26.95 -23.54 26.71
C ALA A 326 25.82 -24.00 25.79
N THR A 327 25.60 -25.31 25.72
CA THR A 327 24.45 -25.92 25.01
C THR A 327 23.19 -25.98 25.86
N THR A 328 23.25 -25.47 27.09
CA THR A 328 22.11 -25.34 28.01
C THR A 328 22.13 -23.91 28.58
N PRO A 329 21.03 -23.14 28.42
CA PRO A 329 20.96 -21.78 28.94
C PRO A 329 20.93 -21.79 30.47
N THR A 330 21.44 -20.72 31.08
CA THR A 330 21.40 -20.49 32.53
C THR A 330 21.07 -19.03 32.81
N PHE A 331 20.20 -18.80 33.80
CA PHE A 331 19.82 -17.47 34.24
C PHE A 331 19.88 -17.39 35.77
N ALA A 332 20.15 -16.19 36.27
CA ALA A 332 20.02 -15.86 37.69
C ALA A 332 18.58 -16.03 38.17
N THR A 333 18.38 -16.07 39.48
CA THR A 333 17.03 -16.09 40.05
C THR A 333 16.27 -14.82 39.64
N LYS A 334 15.04 -14.98 39.18
CA LYS A 334 14.19 -13.87 38.77
C LYS A 334 14.04 -12.82 39.88
N VAL A 335 13.95 -11.56 39.51
CA VAL A 335 13.52 -10.47 40.40
C VAL A 335 12.27 -9.83 39.81
N ASP A 336 11.21 -9.69 40.61
CA ASP A 336 9.96 -9.09 40.16
C ASP A 336 9.89 -7.61 40.55
N PHE A 337 9.52 -6.75 39.61
CA PHE A 337 9.23 -5.34 39.82
C PHE A 337 7.74 -5.07 39.61
N THR A 338 7.10 -4.38 40.55
CA THR A 338 5.68 -4.05 40.46
C THR A 338 5.44 -3.03 39.35
N VAL A 339 4.40 -3.26 38.55
CA VAL A 339 3.90 -2.36 37.51
C VAL A 339 2.40 -2.10 37.70
N GLY A 340 1.70 -1.56 36.69
CA GLY A 340 0.24 -1.44 36.74
C GLY A 340 -0.47 -2.81 36.68
N SER A 341 -1.79 -2.79 36.88
CA SER A 341 -2.59 -4.02 36.94
C SER A 341 -2.81 -4.63 35.54
N GLN A 342 -2.69 -5.96 35.45
CA GLN A 342 -2.76 -6.72 34.18
C GLN A 342 -1.72 -6.28 33.14
N ALA A 343 -0.44 -6.44 33.46
CA ALA A 343 0.66 -6.19 32.54
C ALA A 343 0.66 -7.21 31.38
N THR A 344 0.40 -6.75 30.16
CA THR A 344 0.22 -7.61 28.98
C THR A 344 1.36 -7.56 27.98
N SER A 345 2.10 -6.46 27.95
CA SER A 345 3.24 -6.25 27.05
C SER A 345 4.34 -5.51 27.80
N VAL A 346 5.60 -5.88 27.51
CA VAL A 346 6.80 -5.19 27.97
C VAL A 346 7.70 -4.88 26.78
N SER A 347 8.22 -3.66 26.71
CA SER A 347 9.25 -3.21 25.78
C SER A 347 10.36 -2.50 26.55
N ILE A 348 11.53 -2.39 25.92
CA ILE A 348 12.74 -1.86 26.56
C ILE A 348 13.39 -0.79 25.69
N GLY A 349 13.96 0.25 26.32
CA GLY A 349 14.62 1.36 25.64
C GLY A 349 15.20 2.34 26.67
N ASP A 350 16.17 3.15 26.27
CA ASP A 350 16.83 4.13 27.15
C ASP A 350 16.05 5.46 27.17
N PHE A 351 15.09 5.60 28.09
CA PHE A 351 14.19 6.76 28.11
C PHE A 351 14.85 8.01 28.69
N ASN A 352 15.88 7.86 29.50
CA ASN A 352 16.59 8.97 30.13
C ASN A 352 17.98 9.21 29.52
N GLY A 353 18.37 8.53 28.45
CA GLY A 353 19.64 8.75 27.75
C GLY A 353 20.88 8.46 28.61
N ASP A 354 20.80 7.56 29.59
CA ASP A 354 21.92 7.20 30.47
C ASP A 354 22.71 5.97 30.02
N GLY A 355 22.31 5.37 28.91
CA GLY A 355 22.92 4.20 28.30
C GLY A 355 22.41 2.86 28.84
N LYS A 356 21.41 2.85 29.73
CA LYS A 356 20.81 1.62 30.26
C LYS A 356 19.42 1.41 29.69
N LEU A 357 19.07 0.15 29.46
CA LEU A 357 17.74 -0.21 28.97
C LEU A 357 16.73 -0.14 30.12
N ASP A 358 15.73 0.72 29.97
CA ASP A 358 14.59 0.87 30.88
C ASP A 358 13.42 -0.03 30.46
N LEU A 359 12.35 -0.06 31.26
CA LEU A 359 11.13 -0.82 30.97
C LEU A 359 9.95 0.09 30.67
N ALA A 360 9.15 -0.29 29.66
CA ALA A 360 7.80 0.22 29.45
C ALA A 360 6.80 -0.94 29.42
N THR A 361 5.71 -0.86 30.19
CA THR A 361 4.71 -1.94 30.28
C THR A 361 3.29 -1.48 30.07
N ALA A 362 2.56 -2.09 29.12
CA ALA A 362 1.14 -1.84 28.92
C ALA A 362 0.30 -2.55 30.02
N ASN A 363 -0.53 -1.79 30.73
CA ASN A 363 -1.33 -2.27 31.86
C ASN A 363 -2.83 -2.22 31.53
N THR A 364 -3.34 -3.36 31.09
CA THR A 364 -4.67 -3.51 30.49
C THR A 364 -5.81 -3.02 31.39
N ASN A 365 -5.78 -3.29 32.69
CA ASN A 365 -6.86 -2.90 33.60
C ASN A 365 -6.67 -1.49 34.19
N SER A 366 -5.44 -1.01 34.27
CA SER A 366 -5.14 0.34 34.74
C SER A 366 -5.32 1.41 33.65
N SER A 367 -5.37 1.02 32.36
CA SER A 367 -5.37 1.96 31.21
C SER A 367 -4.18 2.92 31.26
N THR A 368 -3.01 2.36 31.58
CA THR A 368 -1.74 3.07 31.68
C THR A 368 -0.62 2.29 31.01
N VAL A 369 0.46 2.99 30.69
CA VAL A 369 1.80 2.40 30.53
C VAL A 369 2.64 2.75 31.77
N SER A 370 3.33 1.78 32.37
CA SER A 370 4.29 2.03 33.47
C SER A 370 5.71 2.12 32.91
N ILE A 371 6.48 3.11 33.38
CA ILE A 371 7.89 3.28 33.04
C ILE A 371 8.75 3.05 34.28
N LEU A 372 9.78 2.23 34.17
CA LEU A 372 10.75 1.95 35.23
C LEU A 372 12.15 2.20 34.70
N LEU A 373 12.84 3.20 35.25
CA LEU A 373 14.21 3.52 34.86
C LEU A 373 15.19 2.52 35.49
N ASN A 374 16.12 2.02 34.70
CA ASN A 374 17.10 1.03 35.11
C ASN A 374 18.23 1.69 35.89
N THR A 375 18.41 1.23 37.13
CA THR A 375 19.46 1.71 38.04
C THR A 375 20.53 0.66 38.28
N THR A 376 20.44 -0.48 37.60
CA THR A 376 21.36 -1.63 37.74
C THR A 376 22.79 -1.17 37.48
N ALA A 377 23.71 -1.54 38.38
CA ALA A 377 25.13 -1.25 38.20
C ALA A 377 25.74 -2.22 37.18
N ASN A 378 26.76 -1.76 36.45
CA ASN A 378 27.41 -2.57 35.43
C ASN A 378 27.99 -3.87 36.04
N GLY A 379 27.70 -5.02 35.43
CA GLY A 379 28.09 -6.34 35.90
C GLY A 379 27.37 -6.81 37.17
N ALA A 380 26.33 -6.10 37.63
CA ALA A 380 25.58 -6.54 38.80
C ALA A 380 24.87 -7.87 38.56
N THR A 381 24.85 -8.72 39.58
CA THR A 381 24.17 -10.03 39.56
C THR A 381 22.71 -9.96 40.03
N THR A 382 22.20 -8.74 40.29
CA THR A 382 20.82 -8.51 40.71
C THR A 382 20.36 -7.20 40.09
N PRO A 383 19.26 -7.21 39.33
CA PRO A 383 18.74 -6.00 38.68
C PRO A 383 18.14 -5.05 39.72
N THR A 384 18.18 -3.75 39.44
CA THR A 384 17.55 -2.70 40.24
C THR A 384 16.92 -1.65 39.36
N PHE A 385 15.70 -1.23 39.69
CA PHE A 385 14.95 -0.20 38.95
C PHE A 385 14.43 0.87 39.91
N ALA A 386 14.30 2.10 39.41
CA ALA A 386 13.59 3.16 40.10
C ALA A 386 12.09 2.81 40.25
N PRO A 387 11.38 3.43 41.21
CA PRO A 387 9.93 3.26 41.32
C PRO A 387 9.21 3.58 40.01
N LYS A 388 8.18 2.80 39.67
CA LYS A 388 7.41 3.00 38.46
C LYS A 388 6.74 4.38 38.41
N VAL A 389 6.63 4.94 37.22
CA VAL A 389 5.76 6.09 36.92
C VAL A 389 4.73 5.65 35.88
N ASP A 390 3.45 5.93 36.13
CA ASP A 390 2.38 5.58 35.20
C ASP A 390 1.97 6.77 34.35
N PHE A 391 1.79 6.54 33.05
CA PHE A 391 1.22 7.49 32.11
C PHE A 391 -0.09 6.93 31.56
N SER A 392 -1.14 7.74 31.51
CA SER A 392 -2.43 7.32 30.96
C SER A 392 -2.33 7.03 29.46
N THR A 393 -3.11 6.05 29.00
CA THR A 393 -3.25 5.67 27.59
C THR A 393 -4.72 5.72 27.18
N GLY A 394 -5.10 5.13 26.04
CA GLY A 394 -6.48 4.72 25.80
C GLY A 394 -6.88 3.53 26.69
N PHE A 395 -8.13 3.10 26.58
CA PHE A 395 -8.66 2.01 27.40
C PHE A 395 -8.14 0.65 26.93
N ASN A 396 -7.78 -0.18 27.92
CA ASN A 396 -7.35 -1.56 27.70
C ASN A 396 -6.12 -1.68 26.77
N PRO A 397 -4.99 -1.06 27.14
CA PRO A 397 -3.74 -1.17 26.37
C PRO A 397 -3.27 -2.63 26.38
N GLN A 398 -2.86 -3.14 25.22
CA GLN A 398 -2.47 -4.54 24.99
C GLN A 398 -1.02 -4.70 24.56
N SER A 399 -0.49 -3.71 23.84
CA SER A 399 0.87 -3.71 23.33
C SER A 399 1.45 -2.31 23.44
N VAL A 400 2.71 -2.23 23.82
CA VAL A 400 3.56 -1.05 23.73
C VAL A 400 4.70 -1.35 22.77
N SER A 401 5.12 -0.36 21.99
CA SER A 401 6.33 -0.36 21.16
C SER A 401 7.06 0.96 21.32
N ILE A 402 8.37 0.93 21.08
CA ILE A 402 9.28 2.06 21.33
C ILE A 402 9.96 2.47 20.01
N GLY A 403 10.04 3.78 19.77
CA GLY A 403 10.74 4.35 18.61
C GLY A 403 10.71 5.88 18.63
N ASP A 404 11.64 6.54 17.95
CA ASP A 404 11.74 8.01 17.88
C ASP A 404 10.77 8.58 16.84
N ILE A 405 9.52 8.85 17.26
CA ILE A 405 8.42 9.23 16.37
C ILE A 405 8.59 10.68 15.88
N ASN A 406 9.16 11.56 16.69
CA ASN A 406 9.35 12.96 16.33
C ASN A 406 10.78 13.27 15.86
N GLY A 407 11.69 12.30 15.77
CA GLY A 407 13.05 12.50 15.26
C GLY A 407 13.91 13.39 16.15
N ASP A 408 13.66 13.43 17.47
CA ASP A 408 14.41 14.24 18.43
C ASP A 408 15.55 13.46 19.13
N GLY A 409 15.71 12.19 18.80
CA GLY A 409 16.72 11.28 19.33
C GLY A 409 16.32 10.60 20.64
N LYS A 410 15.09 10.79 21.13
CA LYS A 410 14.58 10.12 22.33
C LYS A 410 13.57 9.03 21.96
N PRO A 411 13.58 7.88 22.65
CA PRO A 411 12.59 6.84 22.40
C PRO A 411 11.20 7.26 22.89
N ASP A 412 10.23 7.33 21.98
CA ASP A 412 8.81 7.57 22.27
C ASP A 412 8.05 6.25 22.42
N LEU A 413 6.76 6.35 22.79
CA LEU A 413 5.88 5.18 22.94
C LEU A 413 4.72 5.22 21.94
N ALA A 414 4.45 4.06 21.34
CA ALA A 414 3.17 3.76 20.70
C ALA A 414 2.45 2.64 21.45
N VAL A 415 1.19 2.84 21.82
CA VAL A 415 0.43 1.92 22.67
C VAL A 415 -0.91 1.54 22.03
N ALA A 416 -1.11 0.27 21.69
CA ALA A 416 -2.35 -0.24 21.11
C ALA A 416 -3.44 -0.42 22.20
N ASN A 417 -4.57 0.28 22.06
CA ASN A 417 -5.67 0.32 23.04
C ASN A 417 -6.91 -0.40 22.53
N SER A 418 -7.09 -1.65 22.98
CA SER A 418 -8.05 -2.55 22.36
C SER A 418 -9.52 -2.15 22.55
N LEU A 419 -9.90 -1.53 23.68
CA LEU A 419 -11.27 -1.08 23.90
C LEU A 419 -11.56 0.31 23.32
N SER A 420 -10.52 1.12 23.09
CA SER A 420 -10.66 2.43 22.45
C SER A 420 -10.60 2.38 20.93
N ALA A 421 -10.13 1.27 20.33
CA ALA A 421 -9.84 1.19 18.89
C ALA A 421 -8.87 2.29 18.43
N THR A 422 -7.83 2.54 19.24
CA THR A 422 -6.82 3.56 19.00
C THR A 422 -5.42 3.06 19.28
N VAL A 423 -4.42 3.73 18.71
CA VAL A 423 -3.04 3.74 19.21
C VAL A 423 -2.77 5.08 19.90
N SER A 424 -2.27 5.07 21.13
CA SER A 424 -1.82 6.27 21.85
C SER A 424 -0.34 6.49 21.59
N ILE A 425 0.05 7.71 21.23
CA ILE A 425 1.43 8.14 21.09
C ILE A 425 1.80 9.05 22.25
N LEU A 426 2.89 8.71 22.96
CA LEU A 426 3.43 9.52 24.05
C LEU A 426 4.87 9.90 23.68
N LEU A 427 5.09 11.19 23.42
CA LEU A 427 6.43 11.70 23.10
C LEU A 427 7.26 11.86 24.37
N ASN A 428 8.48 11.37 24.35
CA ASN A 428 9.40 11.38 25.48
C ASN A 428 10.01 12.76 25.67
N THR A 429 9.79 13.34 26.84
CA THR A 429 10.32 14.66 27.22
C THR A 429 11.37 14.55 28.32
N THR A 430 11.72 13.33 28.72
CA THR A 430 12.69 13.03 29.79
C THR A 430 14.03 13.66 29.47
N ALA A 431 14.60 14.38 30.44
CA ALA A 431 15.92 14.97 30.30
C ALA A 431 17.01 13.90 30.46
N ASN A 432 18.16 14.09 29.80
CA ASN A 432 19.25 13.12 29.87
C ASN A 432 19.74 12.98 31.33
N GLY A 433 19.91 11.74 31.80
CA GLY A 433 20.28 11.39 33.17
C GLY A 433 19.20 11.64 34.22
N ALA A 434 17.96 11.95 33.83
CA ALA A 434 16.88 12.15 34.78
C ALA A 434 16.57 10.84 35.55
N THR A 435 16.23 10.97 36.82
CA THR A 435 15.84 9.84 37.69
C THR A 435 14.32 9.62 37.71
N THR A 436 13.57 10.35 36.90
CA THR A 436 12.12 10.23 36.79
C THR A 436 11.73 10.50 35.33
N PRO A 437 11.02 9.57 34.67
CA PRO A 437 10.61 9.73 33.30
C PRO A 437 9.53 10.81 33.18
N THR A 438 9.50 11.51 32.05
CA THR A 438 8.46 12.50 31.71
C THR A 438 8.05 12.35 30.26
N PHE A 439 6.76 12.30 29.99
CA PHE A 439 6.19 12.22 28.64
C PHE A 439 5.20 13.37 28.42
N ALA A 440 5.07 13.81 27.16
CA ALA A 440 4.01 14.70 26.74
C ALA A 440 2.63 14.05 26.96
N THR A 441 1.58 14.87 26.91
CA THR A 441 0.21 14.33 26.93
C THR A 441 0.00 13.44 25.72
N LYS A 442 -0.58 12.25 25.92
CA LYS A 442 -0.84 11.31 24.84
C LYS A 442 -1.69 11.93 23.73
N VAL A 443 -1.45 11.50 22.50
CA VAL A 443 -2.32 11.77 21.35
C VAL A 443 -2.81 10.44 20.80
N ASP A 444 -4.11 10.29 20.57
CA ASP A 444 -4.69 9.05 20.06
C ASP A 444 -4.95 9.13 18.55
N PHE A 445 -4.61 8.07 17.84
CA PHE A 445 -4.95 7.86 16.44
C PHE A 445 -5.86 6.64 16.31
N THR A 446 -6.91 6.76 15.51
CA THR A 446 -7.85 5.65 15.25
C THR A 446 -7.16 4.52 14.51
N THR A 447 -7.54 3.28 14.80
CA THR A 447 -7.10 2.06 14.10
C THR A 447 -8.33 1.26 13.62
N GLY A 448 -8.16 -0.01 13.23
CA GLY A 448 -9.27 -0.96 13.18
C GLY A 448 -9.76 -1.35 14.58
N SER A 449 -10.78 -2.23 14.63
CA SER A 449 -11.41 -2.62 15.90
C SER A 449 -10.56 -3.61 16.69
N ARG A 450 -10.43 -3.36 18.00
CA ARG A 450 -9.70 -4.18 18.96
C ARG A 450 -8.22 -4.41 18.57
N PRO A 451 -7.41 -3.35 18.46
CA PRO A 451 -5.98 -3.47 18.21
C PRO A 451 -5.30 -4.22 19.37
N LEU A 452 -4.48 -5.23 19.05
CA LEU A 452 -3.77 -6.04 20.06
C LEU A 452 -2.24 -5.88 20.01
N SER A 453 -1.69 -5.49 18.87
CA SER A 453 -0.24 -5.34 18.67
C SER A 453 0.02 -4.11 17.82
N VAL A 454 1.08 -3.38 18.16
CA VAL A 454 1.63 -2.28 17.37
C VAL A 454 3.12 -2.52 17.16
N SER A 455 3.62 -2.31 15.94
CA SER A 455 5.04 -2.28 15.60
C SER A 455 5.40 -0.93 14.99
N ILE A 456 6.66 -0.53 15.16
CA ILE A 456 7.21 0.72 14.66
C ILE A 456 8.32 0.41 13.65
N GLY A 457 8.30 1.08 12.50
CA GLY A 457 9.33 0.94 11.46
C GLY A 457 9.06 1.85 10.27
N ASP A 458 10.10 2.27 9.55
CA ASP A 458 9.97 3.13 8.37
C ASP A 458 9.46 2.32 7.17
N LEU A 459 8.14 2.32 6.95
CA LEU A 459 7.49 1.49 5.94
C LEU A 459 7.53 2.13 4.55
N ASN A 460 7.72 3.45 4.43
CA ASN A 460 7.72 4.13 3.14
C ASN A 460 9.12 4.59 2.69
N GLY A 461 10.14 4.42 3.54
CA GLY A 461 11.52 4.78 3.28
C GLY A 461 11.79 6.28 3.35
N ASP A 462 10.96 7.06 4.04
CA ASP A 462 11.11 8.51 4.18
C ASP A 462 12.01 8.94 5.36
N GLY A 463 12.51 7.97 6.13
CA GLY A 463 13.37 8.17 7.29
C GLY A 463 12.61 8.43 8.58
N LYS A 464 11.28 8.39 8.57
CA LYS A 464 10.44 8.52 9.77
C LYS A 464 9.81 7.19 10.12
N PRO A 465 9.81 6.79 11.39
CA PRO A 465 9.19 5.52 11.78
C PRO A 465 7.66 5.61 11.70
N ASP A 466 7.06 4.70 10.95
CA ASP A 466 5.62 4.50 10.79
C ASP A 466 5.09 3.45 11.79
N LEU A 467 3.76 3.25 11.81
CA LEU A 467 3.11 2.25 12.64
C LEU A 467 2.39 1.19 11.81
N ALA A 468 2.54 -0.08 12.21
CA ALA A 468 1.67 -1.17 11.80
C ALA A 468 0.90 -1.71 13.03
N VAL A 469 -0.42 -1.87 12.93
CA VAL A 469 -1.28 -2.24 14.08
C VAL A 469 -2.20 -3.40 13.73
N ALA A 470 -2.07 -4.53 14.42
CA ALA A 470 -2.92 -5.71 14.22
C ALA A 470 -4.29 -5.56 14.93
N ASN A 471 -5.37 -5.55 14.15
CA ASN A 471 -6.75 -5.33 14.62
C ASN A 471 -7.55 -6.62 14.70
N TYR A 472 -7.63 -7.18 15.91
CA TYR A 472 -8.19 -8.51 16.12
C TYR A 472 -9.64 -8.67 15.66
N SER A 473 -10.52 -7.70 15.96
CA SER A 473 -11.95 -7.87 15.64
C SER A 473 -12.26 -7.54 14.18
N SER A 474 -11.46 -6.67 13.55
CA SER A 474 -11.64 -6.29 12.14
C SER A 474 -10.97 -7.24 11.15
N SER A 475 -10.08 -8.13 11.61
CA SER A 475 -9.25 -8.97 10.72
C SER A 475 -8.43 -8.15 9.72
N THR A 476 -7.85 -7.04 10.19
CA THR A 476 -7.01 -6.15 9.41
C THR A 476 -5.73 -5.80 10.15
N VAL A 477 -4.73 -5.32 9.41
CA VAL A 477 -3.62 -4.53 9.94
C VAL A 477 -3.80 -3.07 9.48
N SER A 478 -3.75 -2.12 10.41
CA SER A 478 -3.75 -0.68 10.10
C SER A 478 -2.32 -0.18 9.96
N ILE A 479 -2.06 0.61 8.91
CA ILE A 479 -0.78 1.28 8.67
C ILE A 479 -1.02 2.78 8.87
N LEU A 480 -0.21 3.41 9.71
CA LEU A 480 -0.26 4.85 9.96
C LEU A 480 1.11 5.43 9.60
N LEU A 481 1.15 6.20 8.51
CA LEU A 481 2.39 6.84 8.06
C LEU A 481 2.69 8.10 8.86
N ASN A 482 3.90 8.20 9.37
CA ASN A 482 4.33 9.27 10.24
C ASN A 482 4.62 10.53 9.44
N THR A 483 3.84 11.58 9.70
CA THR A 483 4.03 12.91 9.09
C THR A 483 4.62 13.92 10.08
N THR A 484 4.94 13.48 11.29
CA THR A 484 5.47 14.31 12.38
C THR A 484 6.73 15.03 11.91
N ALA A 485 6.78 16.35 12.09
CA ALA A 485 7.99 17.12 11.79
C ALA A 485 9.08 16.85 12.84
N ASN A 486 10.35 16.90 12.43
CA ASN A 486 11.47 16.64 13.35
C ASN A 486 11.44 17.63 14.53
N GLY A 487 11.54 17.12 15.77
CA GLY A 487 11.47 17.90 17.01
C GLY A 487 10.07 18.42 17.36
N ALA A 488 9.02 17.97 16.66
CA ALA A 488 7.66 18.41 16.99
C ALA A 488 7.23 17.90 18.38
N THR A 489 6.47 18.72 19.10
CA THR A 489 5.92 18.39 20.42
C THR A 489 4.56 17.72 20.36
N THR A 490 4.05 17.44 19.16
CA THR A 490 2.76 16.79 18.92
C THR A 490 2.90 15.90 17.70
N PRO A 491 2.63 14.59 17.83
CA PRO A 491 2.75 13.66 16.72
C PRO A 491 1.64 13.92 15.70
N THR A 492 1.94 13.66 14.43
CA THR A 492 0.96 13.70 13.33
C THR A 492 1.16 12.49 12.42
N PHE A 493 0.06 11.85 12.05
CA PHE A 493 0.05 10.72 11.12
C PHE A 493 -0.90 11.00 9.97
N ALA A 494 -0.59 10.46 8.79
CA ALA A 494 -1.52 10.42 7.68
C ALA A 494 -2.77 9.59 8.07
N PRO A 495 -3.90 9.72 7.33
CA PRO A 495 -5.03 8.81 7.51
C PRO A 495 -4.57 7.36 7.38
N LYS A 496 -5.07 6.50 8.29
CA LYS A 496 -4.69 5.08 8.30
C LYS A 496 -5.08 4.38 6.99
N VAL A 497 -4.26 3.43 6.56
CA VAL A 497 -4.59 2.45 5.52
C VAL A 497 -4.81 1.11 6.19
N ASP A 498 -5.93 0.42 5.93
CA ASP A 498 -6.15 -0.93 6.44
C ASP A 498 -5.91 -1.96 5.33
N SER A 499 -5.23 -3.05 5.68
CA SER A 499 -5.07 -4.22 4.81
C SER A 499 -5.65 -5.47 5.49
N THR A 500 -6.44 -6.24 4.75
CA THR A 500 -7.08 -7.46 5.26
C THR A 500 -6.04 -8.55 5.53
N THR A 501 -6.08 -9.15 6.71
CA THR A 501 -5.19 -10.24 7.16
C THR A 501 -5.95 -11.58 7.13
N GLY A 502 -5.36 -12.64 7.69
CA GLY A 502 -6.16 -13.77 8.18
C GLY A 502 -7.06 -13.37 9.37
N SER A 503 -7.91 -14.30 9.81
CA SER A 503 -8.90 -14.02 10.85
C SER A 503 -8.26 -13.82 12.22
N ARG A 504 -8.65 -12.72 12.88
CA ARG A 504 -8.25 -12.36 14.25
C ARG A 504 -6.73 -12.22 14.43
N PRO A 505 -6.10 -11.22 13.79
CA PRO A 505 -4.68 -10.97 13.94
C PRO A 505 -4.35 -10.54 15.38
N THR A 506 -3.27 -11.07 15.92
CA THR A 506 -2.84 -10.88 17.32
C THR A 506 -1.50 -10.17 17.45
N SER A 507 -0.63 -10.33 16.47
CA SER A 507 0.72 -9.77 16.45
C SER A 507 1.07 -9.35 15.04
N VAL A 508 1.77 -8.22 14.92
CA VAL A 508 2.45 -7.79 13.70
C VAL A 508 3.94 -7.62 14.00
N SER A 509 4.78 -7.86 13.01
CA SER A 509 6.22 -7.59 13.01
C SER A 509 6.62 -7.01 11.66
N ILE A 510 7.64 -6.15 11.69
CA ILE A 510 8.17 -5.43 10.51
C ILE A 510 9.58 -5.96 10.22
N GLY A 511 9.89 -6.23 8.95
CA GLY A 511 11.23 -6.65 8.52
C GLY A 511 11.29 -6.89 7.01
N ASP A 512 12.45 -6.73 6.39
CA ASP A 512 12.67 -6.96 4.95
C ASP A 512 12.73 -8.48 4.64
N ILE A 513 11.58 -9.06 4.30
CA ILE A 513 11.41 -10.50 4.09
C ILE A 513 11.91 -10.92 2.71
N ASN A 514 11.77 -10.06 1.70
CA ASN A 514 12.25 -10.38 0.34
C ASN A 514 13.65 -9.80 0.04
N GLY A 515 14.33 -9.16 0.99
CA GLY A 515 15.68 -8.64 0.82
C GLY A 515 15.78 -7.54 -0.23
N ASP A 516 14.71 -6.76 -0.46
CA ASP A 516 14.68 -5.67 -1.44
C ASP A 516 15.05 -4.30 -0.85
N GLY A 517 15.35 -4.26 0.45
CA GLY A 517 15.69 -3.07 1.22
C GLY A 517 14.48 -2.32 1.77
N LYS A 518 13.26 -2.82 1.59
CA LYS A 518 12.04 -2.21 2.13
C LYS A 518 11.43 -3.08 3.22
N PRO A 519 10.99 -2.49 4.33
CA PRO A 519 10.36 -3.30 5.37
C PRO A 519 8.99 -3.84 4.95
N ASP A 520 8.82 -5.15 5.12
CA ASP A 520 7.59 -5.91 4.92
C ASP A 520 6.86 -6.15 6.24
N LEU A 521 5.65 -6.72 6.19
CA LEU A 521 4.90 -7.12 7.38
C LEU A 521 4.72 -8.64 7.48
N ALA A 522 4.89 -9.16 8.69
CA ALA A 522 4.39 -10.48 9.08
C ALA A 522 3.33 -10.35 10.18
N VAL A 523 2.16 -10.97 9.99
CA VAL A 523 1.01 -10.86 10.91
C VAL A 523 0.53 -12.24 11.35
N ALA A 524 0.56 -12.53 12.65
CA ALA A 524 0.03 -13.77 13.22
C ALA A 524 -1.50 -13.73 13.31
N ASN A 525 -2.19 -14.73 12.73
CA ASN A 525 -3.65 -14.82 12.68
C ASN A 525 -4.18 -15.93 13.59
N TYR A 526 -4.73 -15.54 14.74
CA TYR A 526 -5.13 -16.46 15.79
C TYR A 526 -6.15 -17.50 15.34
N SER A 527 -7.17 -17.12 14.56
CA SER A 527 -8.26 -18.05 14.20
C SER A 527 -8.05 -18.75 12.87
N SER A 528 -7.19 -18.21 12.00
CA SER A 528 -6.83 -18.85 10.72
C SER A 528 -5.68 -19.85 10.85
N TYR A 529 -4.90 -19.80 11.95
CA TYR A 529 -3.71 -20.63 12.14
C TYR A 529 -2.64 -20.38 11.08
N THR A 530 -2.50 -19.10 10.69
CA THR A 530 -1.56 -18.66 9.67
C THR A 530 -0.76 -17.45 10.13
N ALA A 531 0.35 -17.19 9.45
CA ALA A 531 0.97 -15.88 9.37
C ALA A 531 0.69 -15.28 7.99
N SER A 532 0.11 -14.07 7.93
CA SER A 532 -0.04 -13.29 6.69
C SER A 532 1.22 -12.49 6.43
N ILE A 533 1.76 -12.58 5.22
CA ILE A 533 2.93 -11.83 4.79
C ILE A 533 2.51 -10.80 3.74
N PHE A 534 2.87 -9.54 3.98
CA PHE A 534 2.63 -8.43 3.07
C PHE A 534 3.98 -7.90 2.61
N LEU A 535 4.31 -8.09 1.32
CA LEU A 535 5.51 -7.52 0.74
C LEU A 535 5.27 -6.07 0.34
N ASN A 536 6.21 -5.21 0.69
CA ASN A 536 6.25 -3.79 0.40
C ASN A 536 7.01 -3.54 -0.91
N THR A 537 6.28 -3.58 -2.02
CA THR A 537 6.88 -3.36 -3.33
C THR A 537 6.67 -1.92 -3.78
N ALA A 538 7.71 -1.31 -4.37
CA ALA A 538 7.55 -0.01 -5.01
C ALA A 538 6.94 -0.20 -6.40
N PRO A 539 5.97 0.63 -6.83
CA PRO A 539 5.49 0.60 -8.20
C PRO A 539 6.64 0.82 -9.18
N LYS A 540 6.68 0.08 -10.29
CA LYS A 540 7.70 0.25 -11.33
C LYS A 540 7.08 0.29 -12.71
N VAL A 541 7.72 1.02 -13.62
CA VAL A 541 7.28 1.06 -15.02
C VAL A 541 7.48 -0.31 -15.67
N THR A 542 6.41 -0.87 -16.21
CA THR A 542 6.38 -2.18 -16.90
C THR A 542 6.36 -2.03 -18.42
N ALA A 543 5.75 -0.97 -18.93
CA ALA A 543 5.67 -0.68 -20.35
C ALA A 543 5.54 0.82 -20.62
N VAL A 544 6.04 1.26 -21.78
CA VAL A 544 5.75 2.57 -22.34
C VAL A 544 5.24 2.35 -23.76
N THR A 545 4.09 2.93 -24.08
CA THR A 545 3.47 2.84 -25.41
C THR A 545 2.79 4.16 -25.77
N ALA A 546 2.04 4.22 -26.86
CA ALA A 546 1.18 5.35 -27.17
C ALA A 546 -0.26 4.91 -27.43
N THR A 547 -1.21 5.79 -27.13
CA THR A 547 -2.60 5.65 -27.61
C THR A 547 -2.78 6.23 -29.01
N THR A 548 -1.86 7.11 -29.41
CA THR A 548 -1.69 7.57 -30.79
C THR A 548 -1.37 6.38 -31.70
N ALA A 549 -2.01 6.34 -32.87
CA ALA A 549 -1.84 5.26 -33.84
C ALA A 549 -0.44 5.25 -34.47
N ASP A 550 -0.07 4.13 -35.09
CA ASP A 550 1.14 4.08 -35.91
C ASP A 550 0.97 4.97 -37.15
N GLY A 551 2.04 5.66 -37.55
CA GLY A 551 2.00 6.57 -38.69
C GLY A 551 3.03 7.70 -38.62
N SER A 552 2.93 8.64 -39.56
CA SER A 552 3.79 9.81 -39.65
C SER A 552 3.09 11.05 -39.10
N TYR A 553 3.82 11.79 -38.26
CA TYR A 553 3.34 12.97 -37.55
C TYR A 553 4.20 14.19 -37.89
N LYS A 554 3.55 15.34 -38.06
CA LYS A 554 4.16 16.62 -38.44
C LYS A 554 4.09 17.62 -37.27
N ALA A 555 4.77 18.76 -37.42
CA ALA A 555 4.78 19.82 -36.42
C ALA A 555 3.35 20.26 -36.05
N GLY A 556 3.07 20.35 -34.74
CA GLY A 556 1.77 20.67 -34.17
C GLY A 556 0.92 19.44 -33.80
N ASP A 557 1.24 18.25 -34.31
CA ASP A 557 0.56 17.02 -33.90
C ASP A 557 0.87 16.68 -32.44
N THR A 558 -0.10 16.06 -31.76
CA THR A 558 0.07 15.60 -30.38
C THR A 558 0.13 14.09 -30.32
N ILE A 559 1.18 13.56 -29.71
CA ILE A 559 1.41 12.15 -29.46
C ILE A 559 1.17 11.89 -27.97
N ALA A 560 0.16 11.08 -27.66
CA ALA A 560 -0.25 10.72 -26.31
C ALA A 560 0.42 9.39 -25.91
N ILE A 561 1.50 9.53 -25.12
CA ILE A 561 2.35 8.45 -24.65
C ILE A 561 1.83 7.98 -23.28
N THR A 562 1.78 6.67 -23.06
CA THR A 562 1.35 6.05 -21.82
C THR A 562 2.51 5.27 -21.20
N ALA A 563 2.88 5.62 -19.97
CA ALA A 563 3.76 4.81 -19.12
C ALA A 563 2.90 4.00 -18.13
N THR A 564 2.99 2.68 -18.21
CA THR A 564 2.26 1.74 -17.35
C THR A 564 3.14 1.27 -16.20
N PHE A 565 2.60 1.25 -14.99
CA PHE A 565 3.20 0.74 -13.76
C PHE A 565 2.57 -0.60 -13.37
N ASP A 566 3.26 -1.41 -12.57
CA ASP A 566 2.72 -2.66 -12.00
C ASP A 566 1.78 -2.45 -10.80
N ALA A 567 1.69 -1.23 -10.29
CA ALA A 567 0.76 -0.83 -9.24
C ALA A 567 0.33 0.62 -9.42
N ALA A 568 -0.80 0.96 -8.80
CA ALA A 568 -1.37 2.31 -8.80
C ALA A 568 -0.36 3.36 -8.29
N VAL A 569 -0.28 4.50 -8.97
CA VAL A 569 0.60 5.62 -8.60
C VAL A 569 -0.15 6.96 -8.55
N ASN A 570 0.10 7.73 -7.51
CA ASN A 570 -0.33 9.11 -7.33
C ASN A 570 0.76 10.08 -7.78
N VAL A 571 0.36 11.07 -8.57
CA VAL A 571 1.27 12.07 -9.14
C VAL A 571 1.01 13.44 -8.51
N THR A 572 2.08 14.11 -8.10
CA THR A 572 2.06 15.55 -7.82
C THR A 572 3.03 16.26 -8.76
N GLY A 573 2.79 17.55 -9.03
CA GLY A 573 3.64 18.33 -9.96
C GLY A 573 3.47 17.89 -11.42
N THR A 574 4.52 18.12 -12.22
CA THR A 574 4.51 17.87 -13.67
C THR A 574 5.71 17.03 -14.11
N PRO A 575 5.76 15.72 -13.77
CA PRO A 575 6.77 14.82 -14.30
C PRO A 575 6.87 14.88 -15.83
N GLN A 576 8.04 14.55 -16.37
CA GLN A 576 8.32 14.65 -17.80
C GLN A 576 9.05 13.40 -18.29
N LEU A 577 8.78 13.03 -19.54
CA LEU A 577 9.45 11.95 -20.24
C LEU A 577 10.23 12.53 -21.42
N GLN A 578 11.55 12.41 -21.40
CA GLN A 578 12.40 12.91 -22.48
C GLN A 578 12.40 11.94 -23.68
N LEU A 579 12.21 12.48 -24.88
CA LEU A 579 12.09 11.74 -26.13
C LEU A 579 13.29 11.99 -27.05
N GLU A 580 13.77 10.94 -27.70
CA GLU A 580 14.74 11.04 -28.79
C GLU A 580 14.01 11.56 -30.03
N THR A 581 14.22 12.84 -30.32
CA THR A 581 13.49 13.57 -31.37
C THR A 581 14.44 14.25 -32.36
N GLY A 582 15.70 13.82 -32.38
CA GLY A 582 16.71 14.25 -33.33
C GLY A 582 17.80 15.09 -32.66
N THR A 583 18.10 16.27 -33.22
CA THR A 583 19.24 17.07 -32.72
C THR A 583 18.96 17.77 -31.39
N THR A 584 17.70 18.06 -31.11
CA THR A 584 17.24 18.68 -29.86
C THR A 584 16.09 17.86 -29.32
N ASP A 585 16.34 17.17 -28.22
CA ASP A 585 15.35 16.28 -27.61
C ASP A 585 14.26 17.03 -26.86
N GLN A 586 13.02 16.62 -27.09
CA GLN A 586 11.83 17.21 -26.49
C GLN A 586 11.35 16.43 -25.26
N PHE A 587 10.53 17.09 -24.45
CA PHE A 587 9.86 16.47 -23.31
C PHE A 587 8.37 16.26 -23.59
N ALA A 588 7.90 15.04 -23.39
CA ALA A 588 6.48 14.77 -23.18
C ALA A 588 6.12 15.15 -21.74
N THR A 589 5.06 15.94 -21.57
CA THR A 589 4.65 16.44 -20.24
C THR A 589 3.51 15.62 -19.67
N TYR A 590 3.57 15.34 -18.37
CA TYR A 590 2.48 14.65 -17.66
C TYR A 590 1.13 15.35 -17.88
N ALA A 591 0.12 14.56 -18.26
CA ALA A 591 -1.21 15.04 -18.60
C ALA A 591 -2.30 14.47 -17.68
N SER A 592 -2.27 13.16 -17.40
CA SER A 592 -3.30 12.49 -16.59
C SER A 592 -2.88 11.10 -16.11
N GLY A 593 -3.72 10.46 -15.29
CA GLY A 593 -3.54 9.06 -14.87
C GLY A 593 -3.15 8.86 -13.40
N SER A 594 -3.03 9.95 -12.62
CA SER A 594 -2.79 9.86 -11.17
C SER A 594 -3.90 9.06 -10.50
N GLY A 595 -3.52 8.24 -9.51
CA GLY A 595 -4.37 7.24 -8.90
C GLY A 595 -4.27 5.92 -9.65
N GLY A 596 -4.10 5.92 -10.97
CA GLY A 596 -4.07 4.73 -11.84
C GLY A 596 -2.73 4.01 -11.97
N THR A 597 -2.71 2.90 -12.71
CA THR A 597 -1.47 2.21 -13.16
C THR A 597 -0.89 2.83 -14.43
N ALA A 598 -1.68 3.61 -15.19
CA ALA A 598 -1.25 4.18 -16.47
C ALA A 598 -1.18 5.71 -16.39
N LEU A 599 0.02 6.27 -16.56
CA LEU A 599 0.25 7.72 -16.66
C LEU A 599 0.35 8.15 -18.12
N THR A 600 -0.40 9.18 -18.50
CA THR A 600 -0.36 9.76 -19.85
C THR A 600 0.54 10.98 -19.88
N PHE A 601 1.42 11.04 -20.88
CA PHE A 601 2.30 12.15 -21.21
C PHE A 601 1.99 12.62 -22.63
N ASN A 602 1.83 13.93 -22.82
CA ASN A 602 1.59 14.50 -24.13
C ASN A 602 2.88 15.13 -24.67
N TYR A 603 3.26 14.71 -25.87
CA TYR A 603 4.31 15.33 -26.65
C TYR A 603 3.67 16.05 -27.84
N VAL A 604 3.96 17.35 -27.98
CA VAL A 604 3.57 18.13 -29.15
C VAL A 604 4.78 18.24 -30.05
N VAL A 605 4.67 17.74 -31.29
CA VAL A 605 5.76 17.76 -32.26
C VAL A 605 6.12 19.21 -32.60
N GLN A 606 7.39 19.56 -32.46
CA GLN A 606 7.95 20.88 -32.76
C GLN A 606 8.64 20.90 -34.13
N ALA A 607 8.74 22.08 -34.74
CA ALA A 607 9.48 22.24 -35.98
C ALA A 607 10.97 21.92 -35.75
N GLY A 608 11.53 21.03 -36.58
CA GLY A 608 12.90 20.55 -36.47
C GLY A 608 13.03 19.17 -35.82
N ASP A 609 11.97 18.66 -35.20
CA ASP A 609 11.94 17.31 -34.64
C ASP A 609 11.92 16.27 -35.79
N SER A 610 12.66 15.19 -35.62
CA SER A 610 12.80 14.13 -36.61
C SER A 610 13.15 12.80 -35.92
N ALA A 611 12.28 11.81 -36.06
CA ALA A 611 12.50 10.45 -35.55
C ALA A 611 11.95 9.43 -36.55
N ALA A 612 12.80 8.49 -36.98
CA ALA A 612 12.38 7.39 -37.86
C ALA A 612 11.46 6.40 -37.13
N ASP A 613 11.63 6.30 -35.81
CA ASP A 613 10.73 5.63 -34.88
C ASP A 613 10.91 6.29 -33.51
N LEU A 614 9.84 6.86 -32.98
CA LEU A 614 9.88 7.69 -31.78
C LEU A 614 10.14 6.82 -30.55
N GLU A 615 11.15 7.21 -29.77
CA GLU A 615 11.57 6.49 -28.57
C GLU A 615 11.86 7.49 -27.43
N TYR A 616 11.87 7.01 -26.19
CA TYR A 616 12.43 7.81 -25.09
C TYR A 616 13.97 7.76 -25.08
N LEU A 617 14.60 8.86 -24.68
CA LEU A 617 16.06 9.05 -24.84
C LEU A 617 16.92 7.97 -24.16
N ALA A 618 16.49 7.50 -22.99
CA ALA A 618 17.19 6.48 -22.20
C ALA A 618 16.24 5.83 -21.20
N THR A 619 16.65 4.71 -20.59
CA THR A 619 15.87 4.06 -19.52
C THR A 619 15.66 4.95 -18.29
N THR A 620 16.40 6.05 -18.17
CA THR A 620 16.27 7.05 -17.09
C THR A 620 15.51 8.31 -17.53
N ALA A 621 14.85 8.30 -18.69
CA ALA A 621 14.25 9.49 -19.30
C ALA A 621 12.99 10.01 -18.58
N LEU A 622 12.36 9.19 -17.74
CA LEU A 622 11.24 9.63 -16.89
C LEU A 622 11.79 10.35 -15.65
N THR A 623 11.48 11.64 -15.54
CA THR A 623 11.96 12.50 -14.46
C THR A 623 10.80 13.19 -13.76
N LEU A 624 10.98 13.50 -12.47
CA LEU A 624 9.91 14.06 -11.63
C LEU A 624 9.65 15.55 -11.86
N ASN A 625 10.64 16.31 -12.34
CA ASN A 625 10.54 17.75 -12.58
C ASN A 625 9.87 18.52 -11.41
N GLY A 626 10.37 18.30 -10.18
CA GLY A 626 9.84 18.90 -8.95
C GLY A 626 8.54 18.28 -8.42
N GLY A 627 7.98 17.29 -9.11
CA GLY A 627 6.82 16.50 -8.69
C GLY A 627 7.17 15.22 -7.93
N THR A 628 6.18 14.33 -7.81
CA THR A 628 6.33 12.97 -7.23
C THR A 628 5.53 11.96 -8.02
N ILE A 629 5.98 10.70 -8.03
CA ILE A 629 5.19 9.54 -8.46
C ILE A 629 5.32 8.50 -7.33
N LYS A 630 4.23 8.23 -6.60
CA LYS A 630 4.24 7.43 -5.38
C LYS A 630 3.04 6.49 -5.28
N ASP A 631 3.14 5.38 -4.56
CA ASP A 631 1.98 4.53 -4.26
C ASP A 631 1.07 5.15 -3.17
N ASN A 632 0.13 4.34 -2.67
CA ASN A 632 -0.79 4.73 -1.60
C ASN A 632 -0.17 4.69 -0.19
N LEU A 633 1.00 4.07 -0.05
CA LEU A 633 1.83 4.11 1.16
C LEU A 633 2.87 5.24 1.08
N ALA A 634 2.75 6.13 0.09
CA ALA A 634 3.69 7.22 -0.19
C ALA A 634 5.13 6.76 -0.54
N THR A 635 5.28 5.49 -0.90
CA THR A 635 6.52 4.87 -1.42
C THR A 635 6.81 5.40 -2.81
N ASN A 636 8.05 5.81 -3.07
CA ASN A 636 8.45 6.31 -4.39
C ASN A 636 8.42 5.20 -5.45
N ALA A 637 7.90 5.51 -6.64
CA ALA A 637 7.93 4.60 -7.77
C ALA A 637 9.35 4.50 -8.38
N VAL A 638 9.69 3.33 -8.90
CA VAL A 638 10.89 3.08 -9.70
C VAL A 638 10.64 3.61 -11.12
N LEU A 639 11.40 4.65 -11.49
CA LEU A 639 11.20 5.38 -12.75
C LEU A 639 12.01 4.80 -13.92
N THR A 640 12.82 3.77 -13.69
CA THR A 640 13.57 3.09 -14.75
C THR A 640 12.59 2.48 -15.75
N LEU A 641 12.68 2.92 -16.99
CA LEU A 641 11.87 2.46 -18.11
C LEU A 641 12.40 1.12 -18.65
N PRO A 642 11.57 0.37 -19.41
CA PRO A 642 12.02 -0.80 -20.15
C PRO A 642 13.24 -0.53 -21.03
N ALA A 643 13.97 -1.58 -21.41
CA ALA A 643 15.07 -1.42 -22.36
C ALA A 643 14.55 -0.94 -23.72
N LEU A 644 15.30 -0.04 -24.36
CA LEU A 644 14.96 0.56 -25.66
C LEU A 644 14.72 -0.52 -26.74
N ALA A 645 13.81 -0.23 -27.68
CA ALA A 645 13.46 -1.10 -28.80
C ALA A 645 13.02 -2.54 -28.42
N THR A 646 12.55 -2.74 -27.19
CA THR A 646 11.90 -3.99 -26.76
C THR A 646 10.38 -3.89 -26.87
N ALA A 647 9.66 -5.01 -26.87
CA ALA A 647 8.19 -5.04 -26.97
C ALA A 647 7.45 -4.17 -25.91
N ASN A 648 8.12 -3.80 -24.81
CA ASN A 648 7.58 -2.97 -23.75
C ASN A 648 8.08 -1.50 -23.80
N SER A 649 8.90 -1.14 -24.78
CA SER A 649 9.36 0.23 -25.03
C SER A 649 8.47 0.95 -26.06
N LEU A 650 8.62 2.28 -26.20
CA LEU A 650 7.77 3.04 -27.10
C LEU A 650 8.02 2.61 -28.55
N GLY A 651 9.29 2.66 -29.00
CA GLY A 651 9.65 2.27 -30.37
C GLY A 651 9.51 0.76 -30.64
N GLY A 652 9.57 -0.08 -29.61
CA GLY A 652 9.30 -1.51 -29.80
C GLY A 652 7.82 -1.90 -29.79
N SER A 653 6.91 -1.02 -29.35
CA SER A 653 5.47 -1.29 -29.24
C SER A 653 4.60 -0.48 -30.21
N LYS A 654 5.18 0.53 -30.87
CA LYS A 654 4.56 1.41 -31.84
C LYS A 654 5.53 1.74 -32.96
N ALA A 655 5.00 2.14 -34.12
CA ALA A 655 5.75 2.63 -35.25
C ALA A 655 5.35 4.09 -35.52
N ILE A 656 5.91 5.01 -34.72
CA ILE A 656 5.59 6.44 -34.77
C ILE A 656 6.74 7.15 -35.44
N VAL A 657 6.50 7.66 -36.64
CA VAL A 657 7.48 8.46 -37.40
C VAL A 657 7.20 9.94 -37.14
N VAL A 658 8.22 10.69 -36.75
CA VAL A 658 8.15 12.15 -36.66
C VAL A 658 8.94 12.73 -37.83
N ASP A 659 8.26 13.45 -38.71
CA ASP A 659 8.88 14.12 -39.84
C ASP A 659 8.33 15.55 -39.99
N THR A 660 9.17 16.51 -39.63
CA THR A 660 8.85 17.94 -39.73
C THR A 660 9.58 18.65 -40.86
N VAL A 661 10.31 17.92 -41.70
CA VAL A 661 10.95 18.49 -42.88
C VAL A 661 9.86 18.79 -43.91
N ALA A 662 9.87 20.02 -44.43
CA ALA A 662 8.92 20.40 -45.48
C ALA A 662 9.39 19.81 -46.83
N PRO A 663 8.46 19.31 -47.67
CA PRO A 663 8.78 18.83 -49.01
C PRO A 663 9.35 19.96 -49.85
N THR A 664 10.43 19.68 -50.58
CA THR A 664 10.98 20.57 -51.61
C THR A 664 10.51 20.10 -52.98
N VAL A 665 10.43 21.02 -53.95
CA VAL A 665 9.94 20.74 -55.30
C VAL A 665 10.93 21.22 -56.35
N ALA A 666 11.26 20.34 -57.28
CA ALA A 666 12.06 20.64 -58.47
C ALA A 666 11.15 20.68 -59.70
N LEU A 667 11.21 21.79 -60.45
CA LEU A 667 10.48 21.95 -61.70
C LEU A 667 11.42 21.71 -62.88
N THR A 668 11.02 20.83 -63.78
CA THR A 668 11.74 20.56 -65.04
C THR A 668 10.80 20.62 -66.22
N SER A 669 11.32 20.91 -67.41
CA SER A 669 10.56 20.83 -68.66
C SER A 669 11.43 20.18 -69.73
N PRO A 670 10.87 19.25 -70.53
CA PRO A 670 11.56 18.71 -71.69
C PRO A 670 11.62 19.71 -72.86
N SER A 671 10.93 20.85 -72.77
CA SER A 671 10.89 21.88 -73.80
C SER A 671 12.12 22.80 -73.79
N ALA A 672 12.39 23.45 -74.91
CA ALA A 672 13.47 24.43 -75.03
C ALA A 672 13.24 25.65 -74.11
N THR A 673 14.31 26.39 -73.78
CA THR A 673 14.24 27.58 -72.91
C THR A 673 13.44 28.75 -73.49
N THR A 674 13.15 28.71 -74.79
CA THR A 674 12.25 29.64 -75.48
C THR A 674 11.25 28.83 -76.29
N VAL A 675 9.96 29.04 -76.03
CA VAL A 675 8.85 28.38 -76.71
C VAL A 675 7.83 29.42 -77.13
N ASN A 676 7.15 29.17 -78.25
CA ASN A 676 6.08 30.02 -78.79
C ASN A 676 4.71 29.31 -78.75
N GLY A 677 4.57 28.33 -77.86
CA GLY A 677 3.38 27.51 -77.70
C GLY A 677 3.36 26.81 -76.33
N LEU A 678 2.33 25.99 -76.12
CA LEU A 678 2.17 25.19 -74.89
C LEU A 678 3.40 24.31 -74.65
N PHE A 679 3.82 24.21 -73.39
CA PHE A 679 4.90 23.33 -72.96
C PHE A 679 4.53 22.59 -71.66
N ASN A 680 5.10 21.40 -71.49
CA ASN A 680 4.85 20.59 -70.31
C ASN A 680 5.87 20.87 -69.22
N VAL A 681 5.42 20.90 -67.97
CA VAL A 681 6.25 21.02 -66.77
C VAL A 681 6.05 19.77 -65.91
N ILE A 682 7.16 19.27 -65.38
CA ILE A 682 7.22 18.15 -64.45
C ILE A 682 7.64 18.73 -63.09
N ALA A 683 6.76 18.64 -62.10
CA ALA A 683 7.07 18.92 -60.71
C ALA A 683 7.43 17.61 -60.00
N THR A 684 8.63 17.55 -59.43
CA THR A 684 9.12 16.41 -58.66
C THR A 684 9.40 16.86 -57.23
N PHE A 685 8.63 16.32 -56.29
CA PHE A 685 8.81 16.57 -54.86
C PHE A 685 9.88 15.66 -54.25
N SER A 686 10.54 16.11 -53.19
CA SER A 686 11.54 15.31 -52.44
C SER A 686 10.94 14.10 -51.74
N GLU A 687 9.66 14.16 -51.40
CA GLU A 687 8.87 13.12 -50.72
C GLU A 687 7.48 13.01 -51.34
N ASP A 688 6.70 12.04 -50.88
CA ASP A 688 5.32 11.87 -51.31
C ASP A 688 4.47 13.02 -50.77
N VAL A 689 3.73 13.72 -51.65
CA VAL A 689 2.86 14.84 -51.29
C VAL A 689 1.41 14.47 -51.60
N THR A 690 0.48 14.96 -50.78
CA THR A 690 -0.97 14.79 -51.00
C THR A 690 -1.65 16.15 -51.01
N GLY A 691 -2.79 16.25 -51.67
CA GLY A 691 -3.54 17.51 -51.77
C GLY A 691 -3.00 18.53 -52.78
N PHE A 692 -1.80 18.31 -53.34
CA PHE A 692 -1.26 19.16 -54.41
C PHE A 692 -2.11 19.05 -55.68
N ASP A 693 -2.69 20.17 -56.11
CA ASP A 693 -3.54 20.27 -57.30
C ASP A 693 -3.23 21.52 -58.16
N ASN A 694 -4.06 21.78 -59.18
CA ASN A 694 -3.82 22.90 -60.09
C ASN A 694 -4.01 24.28 -59.46
N THR A 695 -4.71 24.38 -58.33
CA THR A 695 -4.96 25.64 -57.61
C THR A 695 -3.75 26.07 -56.78
N ASP A 696 -2.87 25.12 -56.46
CA ASP A 696 -1.59 25.39 -55.79
C ASP A 696 -0.55 25.97 -56.73
N ILE A 697 -0.79 25.96 -58.04
CA ILE A 697 0.15 26.43 -59.05
C ILE A 697 -0.27 27.82 -59.54
N THR A 698 0.61 28.80 -59.30
CA THR A 698 0.49 30.12 -59.93
C THR A 698 1.65 30.36 -60.88
N VAL A 699 1.34 30.88 -62.07
CA VAL A 699 2.31 31.19 -63.14
C VAL A 699 2.08 32.62 -63.63
N ALA A 700 3.15 33.36 -63.94
CA ALA A 700 3.05 34.67 -64.58
C ALA A 700 3.02 34.52 -66.11
N ASN A 701 2.25 35.40 -66.77
CA ASN A 701 2.13 35.48 -68.24
C ASN A 701 1.70 34.16 -68.91
N ALA A 702 1.06 33.27 -68.18
CA ALA A 702 0.61 31.98 -68.69
C ALA A 702 -0.64 31.48 -67.93
N THR A 703 -1.25 30.42 -68.44
CA THR A 703 -2.28 29.64 -67.74
C THR A 703 -1.83 28.20 -67.58
N VAL A 704 -2.23 27.57 -66.46
CA VAL A 704 -1.99 26.15 -66.18
C VAL A 704 -3.18 25.31 -66.68
N GLY A 705 -2.88 24.20 -67.35
CA GLY A 705 -3.89 23.24 -67.82
C GLY A 705 -3.36 21.81 -67.74
N ASN A 706 -4.21 20.82 -68.03
CA ASN A 706 -3.83 19.40 -68.12
C ASN A 706 -3.03 18.87 -66.91
N PHE A 707 -3.37 19.31 -65.70
CA PHE A 707 -2.74 18.81 -64.48
C PHE A 707 -3.01 17.31 -64.34
N ALA A 708 -1.96 16.55 -64.06
CA ALA A 708 -2.02 15.12 -63.87
C ALA A 708 -1.04 14.67 -62.78
N THR A 709 -1.53 13.81 -61.89
CA THR A 709 -0.70 13.08 -60.94
C THR A 709 -0.05 11.89 -61.66
N VAL A 710 1.28 11.83 -61.71
CA VAL A 710 2.01 10.66 -62.23
C VAL A 710 2.15 9.61 -61.14
N ASN A 711 2.58 10.06 -59.95
CA ASN A 711 2.62 9.30 -58.70
C ASN A 711 2.66 10.27 -57.52
N ALA A 712 2.76 9.78 -56.28
CA ALA A 712 2.74 10.61 -55.09
C ALA A 712 3.90 11.64 -54.99
N LYS A 713 5.01 11.47 -55.73
CA LYS A 713 6.11 12.45 -55.80
C LYS A 713 6.09 13.34 -57.03
N THR A 714 5.41 12.93 -58.10
CA THR A 714 5.60 13.51 -59.43
C THR A 714 4.28 13.91 -60.05
N TYR A 715 4.21 15.16 -60.51
CA TYR A 715 3.04 15.75 -61.14
C TYR A 715 3.45 16.40 -62.45
N THR A 716 2.55 16.40 -63.42
CA THR A 716 2.74 17.10 -64.68
C THR A 716 1.60 18.06 -64.93
N PHE A 717 1.90 19.15 -65.62
CA PHE A 717 0.91 20.11 -66.06
C PHE A 717 1.45 20.88 -67.26
N ASP A 718 0.54 21.41 -68.05
CA ASP A 718 0.88 22.22 -69.21
C ASP A 718 0.80 23.70 -68.86
N VAL A 719 1.78 24.46 -69.33
CA VAL A 719 1.84 25.91 -69.24
C VAL A 719 1.62 26.48 -70.63
N THR A 720 0.59 27.32 -70.76
CA THR A 720 0.27 28.02 -72.02
C THR A 720 0.57 29.51 -71.87
N PRO A 721 1.62 30.03 -72.52
CA PRO A 721 1.92 31.47 -72.50
C PRO A 721 0.76 32.31 -73.05
N THR A 722 0.44 33.43 -72.41
CA THR A 722 -0.64 34.35 -72.82
C THR A 722 -0.10 35.69 -73.37
N ALA A 723 1.19 35.96 -73.22
CA ALA A 723 1.89 37.13 -73.76
C ALA A 723 3.39 36.84 -73.93
N ASP A 724 4.08 37.67 -74.71
CA ASP A 724 5.53 37.63 -74.82
C ASP A 724 6.18 38.00 -73.47
N GLY A 725 7.06 37.16 -72.95
CA GLY A 725 7.76 37.41 -71.69
C GLY A 725 8.19 36.13 -70.97
N LYS A 726 8.74 36.29 -69.77
CA LYS A 726 9.11 35.16 -68.92
C LYS A 726 7.88 34.57 -68.23
N CYS A 727 7.86 33.24 -68.13
CA CYS A 727 6.91 32.44 -67.37
C CYS A 727 7.62 31.75 -66.19
N ASP A 728 8.39 32.50 -65.39
CA ASP A 728 9.37 31.96 -64.41
C ASP A 728 8.94 32.03 -62.94
N SER A 729 7.84 32.70 -62.60
CA SER A 729 7.34 32.73 -61.23
C SER A 729 6.33 31.61 -60.98
N PHE A 730 6.84 30.41 -60.70
CA PHE A 730 6.04 29.33 -60.12
C PHE A 730 5.99 29.53 -58.61
N ASN A 731 4.88 30.04 -58.09
CA ASN A 731 4.61 29.96 -56.66
C ASN A 731 3.70 28.74 -56.46
N LEU A 732 4.26 27.75 -55.77
CA LEU A 732 3.61 26.52 -55.36
C LEU A 732 3.20 26.70 -53.90
N LYS A 733 1.91 26.57 -53.61
CA LYS A 733 1.36 26.76 -52.27
C LYS A 733 1.28 25.47 -51.46
#